data_AF-A0A8B7NI90-F1
#
_entry.id   AF-A0A8B7NI90-F1
#
_cell.length_a   1.000
_cell.length_b   1.000
_cell.length_c   1.000
_cell.angle_alpha   90.00
_cell.angle_beta   90.00
_cell.angle_gamma   90.00
#
_symmetry.space_group_name_H-M   'P 1'
#
loop_
_entity.id
_entity.type
_entity.pdbx_description
1 polymer ?
#
loop_
_entity_poly.entity_id
_entity_poly.type
_entity_poly.pdbx_seq_one_letter_code
_entity_poly.pdbx_strand_id
1 'polypeptide(L)'
;MLRVKKSLAGKASVSYSFVHKSVQERLAASYVSTHLQASDVFLLDIITAAAAPGLRSGEKSCLSTADRMPTMQCNFEQLQEVLLYVLQDLHSSSNPAQFHGRWPELRDAFTDAGVASSADWQNLLLRSPDVIELAKHAAQITIEETEEWEVRDACHVMAVALMMPHRQPRLIKIEMLPEVLLSEASSWAKVAQTHRGKLELKLAPNQDGLCDDLLECLNGSRCDLIRFSGRISTPAGIAAVAAASRAARTYLTIALPAPLNLDALQGRYSQLEVSIRPQDAAWHAISQTHPPLGEEEQDDGVNTRRDAAAVVRLPAQPPPTLWLYKVQPGSCEAIARIIRAIVPYNKRLGSLKLYNCGLKENELCQLLRHLHNDGIRTASRGQTLYRRDSGRHVWLHVTDDLPDFTRAAEAVSRILAQLQSSSAEDFEAQWPGLVRSMQDAQATARDWREAMLCRPLEAMLAFEAAQRSLKEDKKFKITSSRDVDAVGLMLPYAPDAPLEVVTLPQELRTAGWQKIVQHHKGDMHLDLVDDCRSEFQPCDDVLESLLGRRPMIKFFKGSIKTFAGIKALAETAADAPSLYIRLEDPLDLSPLPSKCRYLRIYVPVLSSTATAVSLPERPSPHLTVLRAQAGSWEAVAQTVLAYAPPSKCYADIALYRPELSEEEEQRLLALLQEEGIRTNHAGTTRCEGERNKRCLVICDDPLTV
;
A
#
# COMPACT_ATOMS: atom_id res chain seq x y z
N MET A 1 19.34 25.36 39.05
CA MET A 1 20.56 25.71 39.83
C MET A 1 21.45 26.61 38.96
N LEU A 2 21.90 27.76 39.46
CA LEU A 2 22.77 28.71 38.75
C LEU A 2 24.23 28.29 38.95
N ARG A 3 24.97 28.06 37.87
CA ARG A 3 26.42 27.79 37.88
C ARG A 3 27.17 29.05 37.47
N VAL A 4 27.92 29.62 38.42
CA VAL A 4 28.77 30.78 38.18
C VAL A 4 30.16 30.29 37.78
N LYS A 5 30.59 30.58 36.55
CA LYS A 5 31.98 30.41 36.13
C LYS A 5 32.70 31.74 36.29
N LYS A 6 33.53 31.85 37.33
CA LYS A 6 34.46 32.97 37.48
C LYS A 6 35.71 32.69 36.65
N SER A 7 36.07 33.63 35.78
CA SER A 7 37.36 33.59 35.08
C SER A 7 38.50 33.66 36.10
N LEU A 8 39.49 32.77 35.97
CA LEU A 8 40.72 32.76 36.79
C LEU A 8 41.69 33.88 36.38
N ALA A 9 41.47 34.54 35.24
CA ALA A 9 42.19 35.74 34.82
C ALA A 9 41.39 36.97 35.26
N GLY A 10 41.90 37.69 36.27
CA GLY A 10 41.20 38.71 37.05
C GLY A 10 40.70 39.99 36.34
N LYS A 11 40.35 39.95 35.05
CA LYS A 11 39.77 41.07 34.30
C LYS A 11 38.71 40.69 33.23
N ALA A 12 38.19 39.46 33.20
CA ALA A 12 37.13 39.06 32.26
C ALA A 12 35.76 38.86 32.95
N SER A 13 34.69 39.12 32.20
CA SER A 13 33.29 39.04 32.62
C SER A 13 32.93 37.72 33.32
N VAL A 14 32.14 37.79 34.39
CA VAL A 14 31.61 36.61 35.08
C VAL A 14 30.56 35.96 34.18
N SER A 15 30.76 34.71 33.80
CA SER A 15 29.79 33.96 33.02
C SER A 15 28.86 33.17 33.94
N TYR A 16 27.56 33.38 33.75
CA TYR A 16 26.50 32.69 34.47
C TYR A 16 25.90 31.65 33.52
N SER A 17 25.82 30.40 33.97
CA SER A 17 25.23 29.30 33.21
C SER A 17 24.14 28.64 34.04
N PHE A 18 23.03 28.27 33.40
CA PHE A 18 21.91 27.62 34.06
C PHE A 18 21.94 26.12 33.77
N VAL A 19 21.46 25.28 34.70
CA VAL A 19 21.43 23.83 34.45
C VAL A 19 20.55 23.46 33.24
N HIS A 20 19.50 24.22 32.96
CA HIS A 20 18.62 23.98 31.81
C HIS A 20 19.03 24.81 30.60
N LYS A 21 19.26 24.13 29.46
CA LYS A 21 19.65 24.74 28.17
C LYS A 21 18.66 25.82 27.70
N SER A 22 17.36 25.54 27.79
CA SER A 22 16.29 26.48 27.40
C SER A 22 16.31 27.81 28.16
N VAL A 23 16.76 27.82 29.42
CA VAL A 23 16.92 29.07 30.19
C VAL A 23 18.12 29.88 29.71
N GLN A 24 19.20 29.21 29.32
CA GLN A 24 20.36 29.87 28.73
C GLN A 24 19.99 30.49 27.37
N GLU A 25 19.28 29.74 26.53
CA GLU A 25 18.85 30.18 25.20
C GLU A 25 17.91 31.39 25.26
N ARG A 26 16.92 31.39 26.17
CA ARG A 26 16.03 32.55 26.37
C ARG A 26 16.76 33.78 26.91
N LEU A 27 17.74 33.62 27.80
CA LEU A 27 18.51 34.74 28.33
C LEU A 27 19.46 35.32 27.26
N ALA A 28 20.07 34.47 26.45
CA ALA A 28 20.84 34.90 25.30
C ALA A 28 19.96 35.66 24.30
N ALA A 29 18.76 35.14 24.03
CA ALA A 29 17.79 35.80 23.16
C ALA A 29 17.38 37.17 23.71
N SER A 30 17.00 37.25 24.98
CA SER A 30 16.62 38.53 25.63
C SER A 30 17.75 39.57 25.56
N TYR A 31 19.01 39.15 25.75
CA TYR A 31 20.16 40.02 25.55
C TYR A 31 20.24 40.54 24.11
N VAL A 32 20.15 39.66 23.12
CA VAL A 32 20.20 40.02 21.70
C VAL A 32 19.03 40.93 21.31
N SER A 33 17.80 40.57 21.68
CA SER A 33 16.58 41.35 21.43
C SER A 33 16.67 42.76 22.02
N THR A 34 17.15 42.90 23.26
CA THR A 34 17.29 44.22 23.92
C THR A 34 18.29 45.10 23.20
N HIS A 35 19.41 44.55 22.72
CA HIS A 35 20.42 45.31 21.99
C HIS A 35 19.94 45.71 20.59
N LEU A 36 19.24 44.81 19.89
CA LEU A 36 18.60 45.10 18.60
C LEU A 36 17.50 46.17 18.71
N GLN A 37 16.82 46.23 19.86
CA GLN A 37 15.81 47.25 20.14
C GLN A 37 16.42 48.60 20.50
N ALA A 38 17.51 48.61 21.27
CA ALA A 38 18.13 49.82 21.82
C ALA A 38 19.13 50.51 20.87
N SER A 39 19.57 49.86 19.80
CA SER A 39 20.65 50.36 18.94
C SER A 39 20.53 49.91 17.48
N ASP A 40 21.01 50.72 16.53
CA ASP A 40 21.11 50.39 15.10
C ASP A 40 22.30 49.45 14.79
N VAL A 41 22.56 48.49 15.67
CA VAL A 41 23.66 47.51 15.53
C VAL A 41 23.15 46.29 14.76
N PHE A 42 24.00 45.67 13.93
CA PHE A 42 23.65 44.43 13.21
C PHE A 42 23.67 43.23 14.17
N LEU A 43 22.74 42.28 13.98
CA LEU A 43 22.68 40.99 14.65
C LEU A 43 24.02 40.27 14.60
N LEU A 44 24.69 40.32 13.44
CA LEU A 44 26.01 39.72 13.26
C LEU A 44 27.06 40.33 14.19
N ASP A 45 27.03 41.65 14.42
CA ASP A 45 27.96 42.34 15.32
C ASP A 45 27.71 41.93 16.78
N ILE A 46 26.45 41.74 17.17
CA ILE A 46 26.07 41.31 18.53
C ILE A 46 26.54 39.87 18.78
N ILE A 47 26.30 38.96 17.83
CA ILE A 47 26.72 37.56 17.92
C ILE A 47 28.25 37.45 17.94
N THR A 48 28.94 38.23 17.09
CA THR A 48 30.42 38.23 17.02
C THR A 48 31.05 38.82 18.28
N ALA A 49 30.47 39.88 18.84
CA ALA A 49 30.91 40.46 20.11
C ALA A 49 30.69 39.52 21.30
N ALA A 50 29.62 38.71 21.28
CA ALA A 50 29.34 37.71 22.31
C ALA A 50 30.25 36.47 22.21
N ALA A 51 30.66 36.08 21.00
CA ALA A 51 31.53 34.93 20.75
C ALA A 51 33.02 35.21 21.03
N ALA A 52 33.42 36.47 21.21
CA ALA A 52 34.80 36.87 21.48
C ALA A 52 35.03 37.22 22.96
N PRO A 53 35.45 36.27 23.82
CA PRO A 53 35.99 36.64 25.12
C PRO A 53 37.40 37.21 24.91
N GLY A 54 37.52 38.52 24.67
CA GLY A 54 38.77 39.24 24.97
C GLY A 54 39.35 40.23 23.95
N LEU A 55 38.79 40.44 22.76
CA LEU A 55 39.32 41.49 21.88
C LEU A 55 38.53 42.79 22.04
N ARG A 56 39.15 43.72 22.79
CA ARG A 56 38.77 45.12 22.75
C ARG A 56 38.97 45.67 21.33
N SER A 57 38.00 46.47 20.91
CA SER A 57 38.12 47.55 19.92
C SER A 57 39.52 48.18 19.98
N GLY A 58 40.35 47.95 18.95
CA GLY A 58 41.68 48.55 18.88
C GLY A 58 42.63 47.98 17.83
N GLU A 59 42.57 46.69 17.51
CA GLU A 59 43.57 46.09 16.61
C GLU A 59 42.94 45.59 15.30
N LYS A 60 43.32 46.26 14.20
CA LYS A 60 43.14 45.78 12.83
C LYS A 60 43.93 44.48 12.65
N SER A 61 43.34 43.36 13.02
CA SER A 61 43.89 42.04 12.70
C SER A 61 43.58 41.72 11.23
N CYS A 62 44.62 41.75 10.41
CA CYS A 62 44.64 41.25 9.04
C CYS A 62 44.49 39.71 9.07
N LEU A 63 43.26 39.23 9.21
CA LEU A 63 42.92 37.83 8.92
C LEU A 63 42.11 37.82 7.62
N SER A 64 42.63 37.10 6.63
CA SER A 64 42.00 36.94 5.31
C SER A 64 40.62 36.31 5.44
N THR A 65 39.70 36.78 4.61
CA THR A 65 38.29 36.39 4.50
C THR A 65 38.04 34.89 4.35
N ALA A 66 39.03 34.10 3.95
CA ALA A 66 38.91 32.66 3.74
C ALA A 66 38.96 31.80 5.02
N ASP A 67 39.65 32.25 6.09
CA ASP A 67 39.82 31.47 7.33
C ASP A 67 38.72 31.71 8.38
N ARG A 68 37.80 32.64 8.13
CA ARG A 68 36.64 32.91 9.01
C ARG A 68 35.42 32.04 8.71
N MET A 69 35.32 31.48 7.51
CA MET A 69 34.11 30.81 7.02
C MET A 69 33.78 29.48 7.75
N PRO A 70 34.72 28.56 8.04
CA PRO A 70 34.38 27.26 8.64
C PRO A 70 33.93 27.39 10.10
N THR A 71 34.56 28.27 10.87
CA THR A 71 34.26 28.49 12.30
C THR A 71 33.01 29.34 12.53
N MET A 72 32.59 30.14 11.54
CA MET A 72 31.37 30.96 11.62
C MET A 72 30.11 30.14 11.34
N GLN A 73 30.13 29.23 10.36
CA GLN A 73 28.99 28.33 10.07
C GLN A 73 28.66 27.41 11.28
N CYS A 74 29.68 26.84 11.93
CA CYS A 74 29.49 26.00 13.13
C CYS A 74 28.90 26.74 14.35
N ASN A 75 28.99 28.08 14.41
CA ASN A 75 28.41 28.85 15.52
C ASN A 75 26.92 29.16 15.31
N PHE A 76 26.47 29.34 14.07
CA PHE A 76 25.07 29.67 13.77
C PHE A 76 24.14 28.47 13.90
N GLU A 77 24.58 27.26 13.53
CA GLU A 77 23.81 26.01 13.75
C GLU A 77 23.41 25.82 15.22
N GLN A 78 24.28 26.21 16.16
CA GLN A 78 24.01 26.11 17.60
C GLN A 78 23.09 27.22 18.13
N LEU A 79 22.78 28.23 17.31
CA LEU A 79 22.01 29.43 17.69
C LEU A 79 20.57 29.42 17.17
N GLN A 80 20.14 28.40 16.43
CA GLN A 80 18.80 28.34 15.86
C GLN A 80 17.68 28.60 16.90
N GLU A 81 17.80 28.00 18.09
CA GLU A 81 16.86 28.22 19.21
C GLU A 81 16.90 29.65 19.76
N VAL A 82 18.11 30.23 19.86
CA VAL A 82 18.29 31.61 20.30
C VAL A 82 17.64 32.57 19.30
N LEU A 83 17.86 32.35 18.01
CA LEU A 83 17.28 33.14 16.92
C LEU A 83 15.75 33.06 16.92
N LEU A 84 15.17 31.90 17.21
CA LEU A 84 13.71 31.75 17.34
C LEU A 84 13.15 32.60 18.49
N TYR A 85 13.77 32.56 19.67
CA TYR A 85 13.35 33.41 20.78
C TYR A 85 13.54 34.89 20.48
N VAL A 86 14.62 35.28 19.79
CA VAL A 86 14.84 36.66 19.31
C VAL A 86 13.72 37.10 18.37
N LEU A 87 13.33 36.24 17.42
CA LEU A 87 12.21 36.48 16.51
C LEU A 87 10.91 36.74 17.29
N GLN A 88 10.60 35.89 18.27
CA GLN A 88 9.40 36.00 19.10
C GLN A 88 9.40 37.27 19.95
N ASP A 89 10.53 37.64 20.56
CA ASP A 89 10.67 38.85 21.37
C ASP A 89 10.53 40.13 20.53
N LEU A 90 11.16 40.16 19.36
CA LEU A 90 11.09 41.31 18.45
C LEU A 90 9.70 41.47 17.85
N HIS A 91 9.04 40.36 17.49
CA HIS A 91 7.67 40.38 17.00
C HIS A 91 6.68 40.87 18.08
N SER A 92 6.88 40.45 19.33
CA SER A 92 6.04 40.85 20.47
C SER A 92 6.30 42.27 20.97
N SER A 93 7.31 42.95 20.44
CA SER A 93 7.67 44.31 20.85
C SER A 93 6.65 45.35 20.37
N SER A 94 6.56 46.47 21.07
CA SER A 94 5.58 47.54 20.78
C SER A 94 5.83 48.29 19.47
N ASN A 95 6.86 47.94 18.69
CA ASN A 95 7.26 48.64 17.47
C ASN A 95 7.32 47.71 16.23
N PRO A 96 6.18 47.51 15.53
CA PRO A 96 6.11 46.62 14.36
C PRO A 96 7.03 47.04 13.19
N ALA A 97 7.31 48.34 13.05
CA ALA A 97 8.16 48.85 11.97
C ALA A 97 9.62 48.42 12.14
N GLN A 98 10.10 48.35 13.39
CA GLN A 98 11.44 47.89 13.71
C GLN A 98 11.62 46.40 13.40
N PHE A 99 10.62 45.57 13.71
CA PHE A 99 10.62 44.16 13.32
C PHE A 99 10.74 43.98 11.80
N HIS A 100 9.93 44.70 11.01
CA HIS A 100 9.97 44.59 9.54
C HIS A 100 11.33 45.02 8.96
N GLY A 101 11.96 46.06 9.52
CA GLY A 101 13.29 46.49 9.09
C GLY A 101 14.39 45.45 9.37
N ARG A 102 14.22 44.64 10.42
CA ARG A 102 15.19 43.61 10.85
C ARG A 102 14.89 42.21 10.31
N TRP A 103 13.74 42.00 9.67
CA TRP A 103 13.36 40.71 9.11
C TRP A 103 14.37 40.14 8.09
N PRO A 104 14.90 40.91 7.12
CA PRO A 104 15.87 40.37 6.17
C PRO A 104 17.12 39.82 6.86
N GLU A 105 17.62 40.53 7.87
CA GLU A 105 18.79 40.13 8.66
C GLU A 105 18.52 38.85 9.48
N LEU A 106 17.34 38.73 10.09
CA LEU A 106 16.94 37.51 10.81
C LEU A 106 16.78 36.31 9.88
N ARG A 107 16.16 36.50 8.71
CA ARG A 107 15.99 35.46 7.70
C ARG A 107 17.33 34.91 7.23
N ASP A 108 18.28 35.79 6.92
CA ASP A 108 19.60 35.40 6.46
C ASP A 108 20.34 34.63 7.57
N ALA A 109 20.24 35.08 8.83
CA ALA A 109 20.81 34.38 9.98
C ALA A 109 20.18 32.99 10.24
N PHE A 110 18.88 32.79 10.01
CA PHE A 110 18.26 31.46 10.06
C PHE A 110 18.77 30.55 8.95
N THR A 111 18.99 31.10 7.75
CA THR A 111 19.57 30.35 6.62
C THR A 111 21.00 29.92 6.95
N ASP A 112 21.81 30.82 7.50
CA ASP A 112 23.17 30.54 7.97
C ASP A 112 23.20 29.54 9.15
N ALA A 113 22.11 29.45 9.91
CA ALA A 113 21.91 28.48 10.99
C ALA A 113 21.39 27.11 10.51
N GLY A 114 21.31 26.88 9.19
CA GLY A 114 20.93 25.59 8.61
C GLY A 114 19.45 25.45 8.26
N VAL A 115 18.64 26.50 8.39
CA VAL A 115 17.23 26.50 7.92
C VAL A 115 17.22 26.74 6.41
N ALA A 116 17.36 25.67 5.63
CA ALA A 116 17.54 25.77 4.18
C ALA A 116 16.36 25.19 3.38
N SER A 117 15.73 24.12 3.85
CA SER A 117 14.64 23.44 3.12
C SER A 117 13.28 24.03 3.42
N SER A 118 12.29 23.81 2.54
CA SER A 118 10.89 24.18 2.80
C SER A 118 10.37 23.55 4.10
N ALA A 119 10.76 22.32 4.42
CA ALA A 119 10.38 21.64 5.66
C ALA A 119 10.95 22.36 6.90
N ASP A 120 12.19 22.83 6.86
CA ASP A 120 12.80 23.56 7.98
C ASP A 120 12.06 24.87 8.25
N TRP A 121 11.72 25.61 7.20
CA TRP A 121 10.94 26.85 7.29
C TRP A 121 9.51 26.62 7.77
N GLN A 122 8.87 25.52 7.36
CA GLN A 122 7.55 25.12 7.86
C GLN A 122 7.60 24.77 9.36
N ASN A 123 8.61 24.01 9.80
CA ASN A 123 8.83 23.69 11.20
C ASN A 123 9.08 24.96 12.03
N LEU A 124 9.86 25.90 11.52
CA LEU A 124 10.09 27.19 12.17
C LEU A 124 8.77 27.98 12.30
N LEU A 125 7.94 28.00 11.25
CA LEU A 125 6.63 28.66 11.23
C LEU A 125 5.68 28.06 12.28
N LEU A 126 5.63 26.75 12.43
CA LEU A 126 4.76 26.10 13.44
C LEU A 126 5.12 26.49 14.88
N ARG A 127 6.38 26.85 15.13
CA ARG A 127 6.86 27.31 16.44
C ARG A 127 6.62 28.79 16.69
N SER A 128 6.30 29.56 15.64
CA SER A 128 6.02 31.00 15.67
C SER A 128 4.90 31.37 14.69
N PRO A 129 3.67 30.84 14.89
CA PRO A 129 2.58 30.93 13.90
C PRO A 129 2.06 32.36 13.67
N ASP A 130 2.26 33.26 14.63
CA ASP A 130 1.77 34.64 14.56
C ASP A 130 2.67 35.55 13.70
N VAL A 131 3.88 35.09 13.35
CA VAL A 131 4.86 35.89 12.60
C VAL A 131 4.54 35.86 11.10
N ILE A 132 3.79 36.87 10.63
CA ILE A 132 3.33 36.97 9.23
C ILE A 132 4.48 36.93 8.22
N GLU A 133 5.61 37.61 8.48
CA GLU A 133 6.74 37.62 7.55
C GLU A 133 7.40 36.24 7.39
N LEU A 134 7.39 35.44 8.46
CA LEU A 134 7.85 34.05 8.42
C LEU A 134 6.90 33.18 7.59
N ALA A 135 5.57 33.35 7.77
CA ALA A 135 4.57 32.64 6.95
C ALA A 135 4.71 32.97 5.46
N LYS A 136 4.95 34.25 5.11
CA LYS A 136 5.21 34.69 3.73
C LYS A 136 6.46 34.04 3.16
N HIS A 137 7.55 34.01 3.93
CA HIS A 137 8.82 33.45 3.46
C HIS A 137 8.76 31.93 3.31
N ALA A 138 8.21 31.21 4.29
CA ALA A 138 7.98 29.77 4.21
C ALA A 138 7.12 29.41 2.98
N ALA A 139 6.05 30.18 2.72
CA ALA A 139 5.21 30.01 1.54
C ALA A 139 5.97 30.28 0.23
N GLN A 140 6.90 31.24 0.22
CA GLN A 140 7.74 31.57 -0.94
C GLN A 140 8.73 30.45 -1.26
N ILE A 141 9.48 29.98 -0.25
CA ILE A 141 10.46 28.90 -0.45
C ILE A 141 9.75 27.62 -0.89
N THR A 142 8.64 27.28 -0.24
CA THR A 142 7.88 26.06 -0.59
C THR A 142 7.37 26.11 -2.03
N ILE A 143 6.87 27.26 -2.52
CA ILE A 143 6.36 27.37 -3.90
C ILE A 143 7.49 27.40 -4.95
N GLU A 144 8.66 27.95 -4.61
CA GLU A 144 9.84 27.95 -5.48
C GLU A 144 10.44 26.55 -5.64
N GLU A 145 10.39 25.74 -4.58
CA GLU A 145 10.82 24.35 -4.61
C GLU A 145 9.84 23.47 -5.40
N THR A 146 8.53 23.65 -5.17
CA THR A 146 7.48 22.92 -5.87
C THR A 146 6.15 23.67 -5.90
N GLU A 147 5.51 23.72 -7.08
CA GLU A 147 4.15 24.24 -7.23
C GLU A 147 3.07 23.29 -6.65
N GLU A 148 3.46 22.08 -6.25
CA GLU A 148 2.62 21.05 -5.65
C GLU A 148 2.98 20.86 -4.17
N TRP A 149 2.02 21.07 -3.27
CA TRP A 149 2.25 20.93 -1.84
C TRP A 149 1.71 19.59 -1.35
N GLU A 150 2.55 18.83 -0.66
CA GLU A 150 2.20 17.52 -0.09
C GLU A 150 1.95 17.63 1.41
N VAL A 151 0.88 16.98 1.88
CA VAL A 151 0.43 17.03 3.27
C VAL A 151 0.24 15.60 3.76
N ARG A 152 1.12 15.16 4.66
CA ARG A 152 1.19 13.76 5.12
C ARG A 152 0.89 13.57 6.62
N ASP A 153 0.86 14.65 7.38
CA ASP A 153 0.55 14.65 8.82
C ASP A 153 -0.14 15.95 9.25
N ALA A 154 -0.51 16.02 10.53
CA ALA A 154 -1.18 17.16 11.15
C ALA A 154 -0.34 18.46 11.09
N CYS A 155 0.97 18.37 11.33
CA CYS A 155 1.87 19.53 11.31
C CYS A 155 1.90 20.19 9.93
N HIS A 156 1.94 19.39 8.85
CA HIS A 156 1.86 19.91 7.49
C HIS A 156 0.53 20.64 7.22
N VAL A 157 -0.61 20.13 7.73
CA VAL A 157 -1.92 20.80 7.56
C VAL A 157 -1.90 22.19 8.18
N MET A 158 -1.37 22.30 9.41
CA MET A 158 -1.21 23.56 10.12
C MET A 158 -0.30 24.54 9.37
N ALA A 159 0.87 24.07 8.91
CA ALA A 159 1.83 24.91 8.20
C ALA A 159 1.22 25.45 6.89
N VAL A 160 0.56 24.58 6.11
CA VAL A 160 -0.15 24.97 4.89
C VAL A 160 -1.26 25.98 5.22
N ALA A 161 -2.05 25.76 6.26
CA ALA A 161 -3.10 26.70 6.67
C ALA A 161 -2.57 28.12 7.02
N LEU A 162 -1.34 28.22 7.52
CA LEU A 162 -0.66 29.49 7.80
C LEU A 162 -0.07 30.13 6.53
N MET A 163 0.44 29.32 5.60
CA MET A 163 1.08 29.78 4.35
C MET A 163 0.08 30.19 3.26
N MET A 164 -1.08 29.54 3.19
CA MET A 164 -2.10 29.72 2.14
C MET A 164 -2.54 31.17 1.87
N PRO A 165 -2.69 32.05 2.87
CA PRO A 165 -3.01 33.46 2.62
C PRO A 165 -1.95 34.23 1.80
N HIS A 166 -0.71 33.71 1.72
CA HIS A 166 0.43 34.40 1.12
C HIS A 166 0.80 33.84 -0.26
N ARG A 167 0.77 32.53 -0.44
CA ARG A 167 0.95 31.86 -1.73
C ARG A 167 -0.07 30.74 -1.89
N GLN A 168 -0.52 30.57 -3.13
CA GLN A 168 -1.50 29.55 -3.51
C GLN A 168 -0.80 28.51 -4.39
N PRO A 169 -0.66 27.25 -3.94
CA PRO A 169 -0.11 26.19 -4.78
C PRO A 169 -1.07 25.86 -5.92
N ARG A 170 -0.53 25.27 -6.99
CA ARG A 170 -1.35 24.78 -8.09
C ARG A 170 -2.14 23.53 -7.69
N LEU A 171 -1.53 22.69 -6.85
CA LEU A 171 -2.09 21.43 -6.38
C LEU A 171 -1.73 21.21 -4.92
N ILE A 172 -2.70 20.76 -4.12
CA ILE A 172 -2.47 20.23 -2.77
C ILE A 172 -2.80 18.74 -2.80
N LYS A 173 -1.85 17.90 -2.36
CA LYS A 173 -2.01 16.46 -2.21
C LYS A 173 -2.06 16.11 -0.73
N ILE A 174 -3.18 15.56 -0.28
CA ILE A 174 -3.39 15.13 1.10
C ILE A 174 -3.52 13.62 1.11
N GLU A 175 -2.62 12.95 1.82
CA GLU A 175 -2.62 11.50 1.97
C GLU A 175 -2.33 11.13 3.42
N MET A 176 -3.41 10.84 4.18
CA MET A 176 -3.34 10.51 5.61
C MET A 176 -4.63 9.85 6.07
N LEU A 177 -4.68 9.44 7.34
CA LEU A 177 -5.90 8.93 7.96
C LEU A 177 -6.90 10.06 8.26
N PRO A 178 -8.22 9.82 8.14
CA PRO A 178 -9.25 10.82 8.49
C PRO A 178 -9.07 11.39 9.90
N GLU A 179 -8.72 10.56 10.89
CA GLU A 179 -8.59 10.96 12.29
C GLU A 179 -7.45 11.96 12.50
N VAL A 180 -6.36 11.83 11.73
CA VAL A 180 -5.22 12.75 11.78
C VAL A 180 -5.64 14.11 11.21
N LEU A 181 -6.34 14.13 10.08
CA LEU A 181 -6.81 15.38 9.49
C LEU A 181 -7.85 16.07 10.40
N LEU A 182 -8.69 15.28 11.09
CA LEU A 182 -9.71 15.79 11.99
C LEU A 182 -9.12 16.39 13.27
N SER A 183 -7.96 15.89 13.73
CA SER A 183 -7.25 16.50 14.87
C SER A 183 -6.90 17.97 14.63
N GLU A 184 -6.77 18.36 13.36
CA GLU A 184 -6.49 19.72 12.90
C GLU A 184 -7.65 20.30 12.07
N ALA A 185 -8.90 20.02 12.47
CA ALA A 185 -10.10 20.39 11.72
C ALA A 185 -10.18 21.89 11.38
N SER A 186 -9.72 22.79 12.26
CA SER A 186 -9.72 24.25 12.02
C SER A 186 -8.73 24.63 10.92
N SER A 187 -7.53 24.07 10.95
CA SER A 187 -6.49 24.25 9.93
C SER A 187 -6.97 23.68 8.60
N TRP A 188 -7.54 22.47 8.60
CA TRP A 188 -8.14 21.85 7.42
C TRP A 188 -9.25 22.71 6.81
N ALA A 189 -10.19 23.18 7.62
CA ALA A 189 -11.28 24.04 7.16
C ALA A 189 -10.73 25.29 6.47
N LYS A 190 -9.69 25.92 7.05
CA LYS A 190 -9.02 27.08 6.45
C LYS A 190 -8.38 26.75 5.11
N VAL A 191 -7.70 25.61 4.98
CA VAL A 191 -7.12 25.15 3.71
C VAL A 191 -8.22 24.91 2.67
N ALA A 192 -9.24 24.13 3.02
CA ALA A 192 -10.36 23.78 2.14
C ALA A 192 -11.13 25.01 1.63
N GLN A 193 -11.35 26.02 2.48
CA GLN A 193 -12.10 27.23 2.12
C GLN A 193 -11.26 28.26 1.36
N THR A 194 -9.95 28.31 1.62
CA THR A 194 -9.06 29.34 1.02
C THR A 194 -8.49 28.89 -0.32
N HIS A 195 -8.28 27.59 -0.52
CA HIS A 195 -7.64 27.04 -1.72
C HIS A 195 -8.49 27.23 -2.98
N ARG A 196 -7.84 27.70 -4.04
CA ARG A 196 -8.46 27.91 -5.37
C ARG A 196 -7.86 27.02 -6.47
N GLY A 197 -6.88 26.19 -6.13
CA GLY A 197 -6.22 25.27 -7.04
C GLY A 197 -6.86 23.89 -7.06
N LYS A 198 -6.09 22.91 -7.54
CA LYS A 198 -6.48 21.50 -7.56
C LYS A 198 -6.28 20.86 -6.19
N LEU A 199 -7.12 19.88 -5.86
CA LEU A 199 -7.05 19.12 -4.61
C LEU A 199 -7.09 17.61 -4.88
N GLU A 200 -6.13 16.88 -4.32
CA GLU A 200 -6.20 15.43 -4.15
C GLU A 200 -6.37 15.10 -2.67
N LEU A 201 -7.43 14.37 -2.32
CA LEU A 201 -7.75 13.99 -0.95
C LEU A 201 -7.87 12.47 -0.84
N LYS A 202 -6.85 11.83 -0.25
CA LYS A 202 -6.80 10.38 -0.04
C LYS A 202 -6.82 10.05 1.46
N LEU A 203 -7.98 9.63 1.92
CA LEU A 203 -8.32 9.33 3.32
C LEU A 203 -8.53 7.83 3.52
N ALA A 204 -7.55 7.01 3.11
CA ALA A 204 -7.46 5.56 3.34
C ALA A 204 -8.82 4.80 3.38
N PRO A 205 -9.51 4.60 2.24
CA PRO A 205 -10.91 4.12 2.19
C PRO A 205 -11.13 2.71 2.75
N ASN A 206 -10.06 1.96 3.01
CA ASN A 206 -10.10 0.61 3.57
C ASN A 206 -9.99 0.58 5.10
N GLN A 207 -9.77 1.71 5.75
CA GLN A 207 -9.78 1.83 7.21
C GLN A 207 -11.20 2.22 7.69
N ASP A 208 -11.41 2.23 9.01
CA ASP A 208 -12.74 2.41 9.59
C ASP A 208 -13.15 3.88 9.79
N GLY A 209 -12.24 4.84 9.61
CA GLY A 209 -12.51 6.27 9.74
C GLY A 209 -13.51 6.83 8.73
N LEU A 210 -14.55 7.50 9.22
CA LEU A 210 -15.53 8.23 8.40
C LEU A 210 -14.97 9.60 8.01
N CYS A 211 -15.31 10.05 6.80
CA CYS A 211 -14.83 11.32 6.25
C CYS A 211 -15.88 12.42 6.28
N ASP A 212 -17.11 12.14 6.72
CA ASP A 212 -18.26 13.05 6.57
C ASP A 212 -18.00 14.46 7.15
N ASP A 213 -17.49 14.54 8.39
CA ASP A 213 -17.19 15.81 9.06
C ASP A 213 -16.10 16.64 8.34
N LEU A 214 -15.12 15.96 7.73
CA LEU A 214 -14.04 16.60 6.98
C LEU A 214 -14.53 17.17 5.65
N LEU A 215 -15.54 16.55 5.06
CA LEU A 215 -16.06 16.92 3.75
C LEU A 215 -16.95 18.16 3.82
N GLU A 216 -17.60 18.45 4.94
CA GLU A 216 -18.49 19.62 5.08
C GLU A 216 -17.79 20.93 4.67
N CYS A 217 -16.49 21.05 4.98
CA CYS A 217 -15.69 22.23 4.67
C CYS A 217 -15.44 22.44 3.16
N LEU A 218 -15.67 21.42 2.33
CA LEU A 218 -15.61 21.54 0.86
C LEU A 218 -16.87 22.19 0.28
N ASN A 219 -17.96 22.24 1.06
CA ASN A 219 -19.17 22.90 0.59
C ASN A 219 -18.94 24.42 0.47
N GLY A 220 -19.20 24.98 -0.71
CA GLY A 220 -18.89 26.39 -1.01
C GLY A 220 -17.40 26.69 -1.23
N SER A 221 -16.52 25.68 -1.18
CA SER A 221 -15.11 25.81 -1.55
C SER A 221 -14.95 26.17 -3.03
N ARG A 222 -13.85 26.88 -3.33
CA ARG A 222 -13.43 27.19 -4.71
C ARG A 222 -12.39 26.21 -5.26
N CYS A 223 -12.03 25.17 -4.51
CA CYS A 223 -11.08 24.17 -4.97
C CYS A 223 -11.67 23.30 -6.09
N ASP A 224 -10.79 22.77 -6.93
CA ASP A 224 -11.11 21.77 -7.96
C ASP A 224 -10.65 20.40 -7.47
N LEU A 225 -11.58 19.60 -6.92
CA LEU A 225 -11.28 18.26 -6.43
C LEU A 225 -11.05 17.33 -7.62
N ILE A 226 -9.80 16.94 -7.85
CA ILE A 226 -9.40 16.07 -8.97
C ILE A 226 -9.31 14.60 -8.56
N ARG A 227 -9.10 14.31 -7.27
CA ARG A 227 -9.08 12.95 -6.75
C ARG A 227 -9.63 12.89 -5.33
N PHE A 228 -10.54 11.97 -5.10
CA PHE A 228 -11.01 11.65 -3.76
C PHE A 228 -10.95 10.14 -3.51
N SER A 229 -10.53 9.76 -2.31
CA SER A 229 -10.57 8.39 -1.83
C SER A 229 -10.93 8.37 -0.35
N GLY A 230 -12.06 7.83 0.05
CA GLY A 230 -12.48 7.83 1.46
C GLY A 230 -13.79 7.11 1.72
N ARG A 231 -14.19 7.06 3.00
CA ARG A 231 -15.42 6.41 3.46
C ARG A 231 -16.49 7.45 3.80
N ILE A 232 -17.64 7.38 3.14
CA ILE A 232 -18.73 8.38 3.28
C ILE A 232 -20.02 7.66 3.68
N SER A 233 -20.67 8.15 4.72
CA SER A 233 -21.90 7.57 5.26
C SER A 233 -23.14 8.47 5.11
N THR A 234 -22.95 9.76 4.81
CA THR A 234 -24.05 10.73 4.80
C THR A 234 -24.31 11.35 3.42
N PRO A 235 -25.57 11.74 3.13
CA PRO A 235 -25.88 12.51 1.91
C PRO A 235 -25.16 13.86 1.85
N ALA A 236 -24.90 14.48 3.00
CA ALA A 236 -24.19 15.75 3.10
C ALA A 236 -22.73 15.63 2.61
N GLY A 237 -22.03 14.57 3.01
CA GLY A 237 -20.68 14.28 2.52
C GLY A 237 -20.63 14.09 1.00
N ILE A 238 -21.60 13.37 0.42
CA ILE A 238 -21.71 13.22 -1.04
C ILE A 238 -21.97 14.56 -1.74
N ALA A 239 -22.87 15.38 -1.19
CA ALA A 239 -23.17 16.70 -1.74
C ALA A 239 -21.92 17.62 -1.71
N ALA A 240 -21.14 17.56 -0.64
CA ALA A 240 -19.90 18.33 -0.52
C ALA A 240 -18.84 17.90 -1.55
N VAL A 241 -18.66 16.59 -1.75
CA VAL A 241 -17.78 16.06 -2.83
C VAL A 241 -18.30 16.52 -4.19
N ALA A 242 -19.61 16.43 -4.45
CA ALA A 242 -20.21 16.87 -5.70
C ALA A 242 -19.98 18.36 -5.99
N ALA A 243 -20.05 19.21 -4.96
CA ALA A 243 -19.83 20.66 -5.07
C ALA A 243 -18.39 20.99 -5.50
N ALA A 244 -17.40 20.28 -4.95
CA ALA A 244 -15.98 20.47 -5.26
C ALA A 244 -15.51 19.75 -6.55
N SER A 245 -16.30 18.80 -7.07
CA SER A 245 -15.90 17.96 -8.22
C SER A 245 -16.29 18.56 -9.58
N ARG A 246 -15.55 18.18 -10.63
CA ARG A 246 -15.76 18.60 -12.03
C ARG A 246 -15.65 17.41 -12.99
N ALA A 247 -16.68 17.22 -13.82
CA ALA A 247 -16.93 16.06 -14.67
C ALA A 247 -15.71 15.49 -15.41
N ALA A 248 -14.91 16.34 -16.05
CA ALA A 248 -13.88 15.89 -16.97
C ALA A 248 -12.58 15.40 -16.30
N ARG A 249 -12.41 15.63 -14.98
CA ARG A 249 -11.10 15.50 -14.32
C ARG A 249 -11.13 14.78 -12.98
N THR A 250 -12.31 14.57 -12.40
CA THR A 250 -12.41 14.02 -11.04
C THR A 250 -12.48 12.49 -11.03
N TYR A 251 -11.52 11.87 -10.35
CA TYR A 251 -11.51 10.45 -10.02
C TYR A 251 -11.99 10.23 -8.57
N LEU A 252 -13.04 9.42 -8.38
CA LEU A 252 -13.64 9.16 -7.07
C LEU A 252 -13.52 7.68 -6.69
N THR A 253 -13.06 7.41 -5.47
CA THR A 253 -13.11 6.08 -4.83
C THR A 253 -13.82 6.21 -3.49
N ILE A 254 -15.03 5.68 -3.40
CA ILE A 254 -15.91 5.86 -2.23
C ILE A 254 -16.22 4.51 -1.60
N ALA A 255 -15.87 4.35 -0.32
CA ALA A 255 -16.33 3.24 0.49
C ALA A 255 -17.66 3.58 1.15
N LEU A 256 -18.66 2.71 0.99
CA LEU A 256 -20.00 2.90 1.54
C LEU A 256 -20.24 1.93 2.72
N PRO A 257 -20.17 2.41 3.98
CA PRO A 257 -20.55 1.61 5.15
C PRO A 257 -22.05 1.32 5.19
N ALA A 258 -22.85 2.18 4.57
CA ALA A 258 -24.29 2.08 4.55
C ALA A 258 -24.86 2.39 3.15
N PRO A 259 -26.07 1.89 2.84
CA PRO A 259 -26.80 2.22 1.63
C PRO A 259 -27.02 3.73 1.51
N LEU A 260 -26.49 4.33 0.44
CA LEU A 260 -26.51 5.78 0.22
C LEU A 260 -26.77 6.12 -1.25
N ASN A 261 -27.58 7.14 -1.50
CA ASN A 261 -27.81 7.64 -2.86
C ASN A 261 -26.65 8.57 -3.30
N LEU A 262 -26.07 8.27 -4.47
CA LEU A 262 -24.94 8.97 -5.07
C LEU A 262 -25.30 9.78 -6.33
N ASP A 263 -26.59 9.97 -6.63
CA ASP A 263 -27.10 10.70 -7.80
C ASP A 263 -26.61 12.16 -7.85
N ALA A 264 -26.30 12.77 -6.70
CA ALA A 264 -25.71 14.11 -6.64
C ALA A 264 -24.34 14.19 -7.38
N LEU A 265 -23.66 13.06 -7.58
CA LEU A 265 -22.42 12.98 -8.35
C LEU A 265 -22.65 12.87 -9.86
N GLN A 266 -23.89 12.74 -10.34
CA GLN A 266 -24.19 12.58 -11.76
C GLN A 266 -23.56 13.70 -12.59
N GLY A 267 -22.69 13.33 -13.55
CA GLY A 267 -21.96 14.30 -14.38
C GLY A 267 -20.92 15.12 -13.62
N ARG A 268 -20.44 14.69 -12.46
CA ARG A 268 -19.40 15.38 -11.65
C ARG A 268 -18.07 14.63 -11.57
N TYR A 269 -17.94 13.48 -12.23
CA TYR A 269 -16.74 12.65 -12.22
C TYR A 269 -16.42 12.08 -13.61
N SER A 270 -15.15 11.74 -13.84
CA SER A 270 -14.68 11.02 -15.01
C SER A 270 -14.64 9.50 -14.76
N GLN A 271 -14.36 9.10 -13.51
CA GLN A 271 -14.39 7.71 -13.06
C GLN A 271 -14.86 7.66 -11.60
N LEU A 272 -15.79 6.74 -11.32
CA LEU A 272 -16.31 6.48 -9.99
C LEU A 272 -16.14 4.99 -9.67
N GLU A 273 -15.43 4.71 -8.58
CA GLU A 273 -15.32 3.40 -7.98
C GLU A 273 -16.00 3.39 -6.62
N VAL A 274 -16.93 2.45 -6.43
CA VAL A 274 -17.66 2.30 -5.19
C VAL A 274 -17.34 0.96 -4.58
N SER A 275 -16.93 0.95 -3.31
CA SER A 275 -16.65 -0.27 -2.56
C SER A 275 -17.63 -0.49 -1.43
N ILE A 276 -18.15 -1.72 -1.35
CA ILE A 276 -19.10 -2.16 -0.34
C ILE A 276 -18.54 -3.38 0.39
N ARG A 277 -18.74 -3.43 1.70
CA ARG A 277 -18.54 -4.64 2.51
C ARG A 277 -19.93 -5.19 2.87
N PRO A 278 -20.37 -6.30 2.27
CA PRO A 278 -21.68 -6.91 2.56
C PRO A 278 -21.88 -7.29 4.03
N GLN A 279 -20.79 -7.42 4.79
CA GLN A 279 -20.78 -7.75 6.22
C GLN A 279 -21.12 -6.56 7.11
N ASP A 280 -21.06 -5.33 6.59
CA ASP A 280 -21.44 -4.14 7.36
C ASP A 280 -22.95 -4.22 7.70
N ALA A 281 -23.31 -3.90 8.93
CA ALA A 281 -24.65 -4.17 9.48
C ALA A 281 -25.80 -3.62 8.61
N ALA A 282 -25.63 -2.42 8.03
CA ALA A 282 -26.63 -1.79 7.19
C ALA A 282 -26.82 -2.51 5.84
N TRP A 283 -25.73 -3.01 5.23
CA TRP A 283 -25.80 -3.81 4.00
C TRP A 283 -26.33 -5.21 4.27
N HIS A 284 -25.96 -5.79 5.41
CA HIS A 284 -26.49 -7.07 5.86
C HIS A 284 -28.02 -7.03 6.05
N ALA A 285 -28.57 -5.94 6.59
CA ALA A 285 -30.01 -5.75 6.71
C ALA A 285 -30.72 -5.76 5.34
N ILE A 286 -30.18 -5.08 4.32
CA ILE A 286 -30.71 -5.13 2.94
C ILE A 286 -30.66 -6.54 2.37
N SER A 287 -29.63 -7.31 2.70
CA SER A 287 -29.50 -8.68 2.20
C SER A 287 -30.60 -9.62 2.73
N GLN A 288 -31.22 -9.28 3.87
CA GLN A 288 -32.26 -10.06 4.53
C GLN A 288 -33.69 -9.65 4.14
N THR A 289 -33.88 -8.48 3.54
CA THR A 289 -35.20 -8.02 3.11
C THR A 289 -35.66 -8.78 1.86
N HIS A 290 -36.69 -9.60 2.00
CA HIS A 290 -37.45 -10.14 0.88
C HIS A 290 -38.41 -9.05 0.36
N PRO A 291 -38.42 -8.71 -0.94
CA PRO A 291 -39.57 -8.01 -1.49
C PRO A 291 -40.77 -8.97 -1.50
N PRO A 292 -42.00 -8.50 -1.21
CA PRO A 292 -43.20 -9.29 -1.49
C PRO A 292 -43.29 -9.59 -2.99
N LEU A 293 -43.69 -10.81 -3.33
CA LEU A 293 -43.96 -11.29 -4.68
C LEU A 293 -45.24 -10.63 -5.23
N GLY A 294 -45.18 -10.07 -6.45
CA GLY A 294 -46.30 -9.44 -7.16
C GLY A 294 -46.45 -7.95 -6.78
N GLU A 295 -46.61 -6.99 -7.69
CA GLU A 295 -47.29 -6.98 -8.97
C GLU A 295 -46.48 -6.15 -9.98
N GLU A 296 -46.58 -6.47 -11.26
CA GLU A 296 -46.22 -5.52 -12.32
C GLU A 296 -47.07 -4.26 -12.11
N GLU A 297 -46.45 -3.11 -11.85
CA GLU A 297 -47.15 -1.82 -11.84
C GLU A 297 -47.69 -1.58 -13.24
N GLN A 298 -48.95 -1.98 -13.43
CA GLN A 298 -49.81 -1.52 -14.49
C GLN A 298 -50.06 -0.04 -14.20
N ASP A 299 -49.64 0.79 -15.16
CA ASP A 299 -49.77 2.25 -15.16
C ASP A 299 -51.26 2.65 -15.19
N ASP A 300 -51.92 2.58 -14.03
CA ASP A 300 -53.20 3.24 -13.80
C ASP A 300 -52.89 4.64 -13.25
N GLY A 301 -52.90 5.60 -14.17
CA GLY A 301 -52.59 7.02 -13.96
C GLY A 301 -53.42 7.71 -12.87
N VAL A 302 -53.08 7.45 -11.61
CA VAL A 302 -53.57 8.17 -10.45
C VAL A 302 -52.38 8.58 -9.59
N ASN A 303 -52.09 9.89 -9.64
CA ASN A 303 -51.16 10.59 -8.77
C ASN A 303 -51.41 10.25 -7.28
N THR A 304 -50.72 9.24 -6.77
CA THR A 304 -50.44 9.12 -5.34
C THR A 304 -48.93 9.19 -5.19
N ARG A 305 -48.45 10.40 -4.86
CA ARG A 305 -47.11 10.63 -4.32
C ARG A 305 -46.98 9.75 -3.06
N ARG A 306 -46.48 8.53 -3.22
CA ARG A 306 -45.76 7.86 -2.15
C ARG A 306 -44.49 8.67 -1.93
N ASP A 307 -44.30 9.15 -0.72
CA ASP A 307 -43.11 9.88 -0.31
C ASP A 307 -41.87 9.18 -0.84
N ALA A 308 -41.08 9.93 -1.62
CA ALA A 308 -39.83 9.50 -2.23
C ALA A 308 -38.75 9.29 -1.15
N ALA A 309 -38.95 8.27 -0.31
CA ALA A 309 -37.96 7.82 0.64
C ALA A 309 -36.74 7.30 -0.13
N ALA A 310 -35.69 8.13 -0.13
CA ALA A 310 -34.32 7.92 -0.61
C ALA A 310 -34.05 6.55 -1.25
N VAL A 311 -34.37 6.39 -2.53
CA VAL A 311 -33.95 5.20 -3.27
C VAL A 311 -32.43 5.24 -3.35
N VAL A 312 -31.77 4.28 -2.71
CA VAL A 312 -30.32 4.10 -2.73
C VAL A 312 -29.91 3.77 -4.18
N ARG A 313 -29.09 4.60 -4.82
CA ARG A 313 -28.69 4.40 -6.23
C ARG A 313 -27.32 4.98 -6.53
N LEU A 314 -26.65 4.36 -7.48
CA LEU A 314 -25.46 4.89 -8.14
C LEU A 314 -25.83 5.79 -9.33
N PRO A 315 -25.01 6.81 -9.64
CA PRO A 315 -25.18 7.61 -10.85
C PRO A 315 -25.00 6.76 -12.12
N ALA A 316 -25.71 7.12 -13.19
CA ALA A 316 -25.75 6.33 -14.43
C ALA A 316 -24.64 6.65 -15.43
N GLN A 317 -24.10 7.88 -15.40
CA GLN A 317 -23.02 8.27 -16.31
C GLN A 317 -21.95 9.15 -15.63
N PRO A 318 -20.66 8.91 -15.92
CA PRO A 318 -20.13 7.72 -16.62
C PRO A 318 -20.37 6.42 -15.82
N PRO A 319 -20.49 5.23 -16.46
CA PRO A 319 -20.87 4.01 -15.76
C PRO A 319 -19.91 3.65 -14.60
N PRO A 320 -20.40 3.51 -13.36
CA PRO A 320 -19.55 3.32 -12.18
C PRO A 320 -19.01 1.89 -12.09
N THR A 321 -17.87 1.74 -11.44
CA THR A 321 -17.32 0.43 -11.06
C THR A 321 -17.73 0.08 -9.64
N LEU A 322 -18.28 -1.13 -9.46
CA LEU A 322 -18.70 -1.63 -8.16
C LEU A 322 -17.76 -2.74 -7.67
N TRP A 323 -17.25 -2.58 -6.45
CA TRP A 323 -16.42 -3.53 -5.73
C TRP A 323 -17.16 -4.08 -4.50
N LEU A 324 -17.20 -5.40 -4.37
CA LEU A 324 -17.73 -6.09 -3.19
C LEU A 324 -16.61 -6.85 -2.49
N TYR A 325 -16.37 -6.54 -1.21
CA TYR A 325 -15.26 -7.10 -0.43
C TYR A 325 -15.70 -8.24 0.48
N LYS A 326 -14.88 -9.30 0.56
CA LYS A 326 -15.04 -10.44 1.48
C LYS A 326 -16.42 -11.12 1.35
N VAL A 327 -16.83 -11.43 0.13
CA VAL A 327 -18.08 -12.15 -0.13
C VAL A 327 -17.99 -13.57 0.44
N GLN A 328 -18.93 -13.96 1.30
CA GLN A 328 -18.93 -15.25 1.99
C GLN A 328 -19.53 -16.37 1.11
N PRO A 329 -19.13 -17.64 1.30
CA PRO A 329 -19.85 -18.77 0.71
C PRO A 329 -21.32 -18.80 1.15
N GLY A 330 -22.23 -19.24 0.29
CA GLY A 330 -23.67 -19.33 0.55
C GLY A 330 -24.43 -18.01 0.39
N SER A 331 -23.77 -16.92 0.00
CA SER A 331 -24.36 -15.56 0.00
C SER A 331 -24.84 -15.06 -1.37
N CYS A 332 -25.01 -15.94 -2.37
CA CYS A 332 -25.31 -15.52 -3.76
C CYS A 332 -26.55 -14.62 -3.88
N GLU A 333 -27.67 -14.99 -3.26
CA GLU A 333 -28.91 -14.19 -3.27
C GLU A 333 -28.75 -12.87 -2.53
N ALA A 334 -28.10 -12.92 -1.36
CA ALA A 334 -27.81 -11.75 -0.54
C ALA A 334 -27.00 -10.71 -1.34
N ILE A 335 -25.99 -11.16 -2.08
CA ILE A 335 -25.17 -10.31 -2.95
C ILE A 335 -25.98 -9.78 -4.13
N ALA A 336 -26.81 -10.61 -4.77
CA ALA A 336 -27.69 -10.15 -5.84
C ALA A 336 -28.64 -9.04 -5.36
N ARG A 337 -29.22 -9.17 -4.16
CA ARG A 337 -30.07 -8.14 -3.53
C ARG A 337 -29.30 -6.84 -3.28
N ILE A 338 -28.09 -6.91 -2.71
CA ILE A 338 -27.25 -5.73 -2.48
C ILE A 338 -26.95 -5.00 -3.79
N ILE A 339 -26.56 -5.74 -4.85
CA ILE A 339 -26.26 -5.13 -6.15
C ILE A 339 -27.52 -4.48 -6.73
N ARG A 340 -28.66 -5.20 -6.71
CA ARG A 340 -29.96 -4.68 -7.18
C ARG A 340 -30.37 -3.41 -6.43
N ALA A 341 -30.09 -3.35 -5.13
CA ALA A 341 -30.46 -2.22 -4.30
C ALA A 341 -29.66 -0.94 -4.59
N ILE A 342 -28.46 -1.02 -5.16
CA ILE A 342 -27.60 0.15 -5.39
C ILE A 342 -27.34 0.46 -6.87
N VAL A 343 -27.61 -0.47 -7.79
CA VAL A 343 -27.32 -0.32 -9.22
C VAL A 343 -27.90 0.98 -9.80
N PRO A 344 -27.26 1.62 -10.81
CA PRO A 344 -27.83 2.79 -11.45
C PRO A 344 -29.21 2.52 -12.06
N TYR A 345 -30.00 3.58 -12.28
CA TYR A 345 -31.36 3.45 -12.83
C TYR A 345 -31.40 2.77 -14.21
N ASN A 346 -30.36 2.95 -15.04
CA ASN A 346 -30.23 2.31 -16.35
C ASN A 346 -29.70 0.86 -16.26
N LYS A 347 -29.43 0.39 -15.04
CA LYS A 347 -28.89 -0.94 -14.72
C LYS A 347 -27.55 -1.26 -15.41
N ARG A 348 -26.76 -0.23 -15.77
CA ARG A 348 -25.46 -0.36 -16.43
C ARG A 348 -24.32 0.01 -15.49
N LEU A 349 -23.41 -0.94 -15.25
CA LEU A 349 -22.16 -0.73 -14.53
C LEU A 349 -20.98 -0.69 -15.52
N GLY A 350 -19.94 0.07 -15.19
CA GLY A 350 -18.67 0.02 -15.93
C GLY A 350 -17.99 -1.33 -15.74
N SER A 351 -17.81 -1.74 -14.47
CA SER A 351 -17.33 -3.07 -14.11
C SER A 351 -17.89 -3.52 -12.76
N LEU A 352 -17.93 -4.83 -12.54
CA LEU A 352 -18.39 -5.46 -11.30
C LEU A 352 -17.35 -6.47 -10.81
N LYS A 353 -16.83 -6.27 -9.60
CA LYS A 353 -15.70 -7.04 -9.07
C LYS A 353 -15.98 -7.52 -7.65
N LEU A 354 -15.65 -8.79 -7.38
CA LEU A 354 -15.71 -9.39 -6.06
C LEU A 354 -14.27 -9.63 -5.56
N TYR A 355 -13.89 -9.00 -4.46
CA TYR A 355 -12.57 -9.13 -3.84
C TYR A 355 -12.63 -10.09 -2.65
N ASN A 356 -11.68 -11.03 -2.55
CA ASN A 356 -11.71 -12.12 -1.56
C ASN A 356 -13.05 -12.87 -1.60
N CYS A 357 -13.46 -13.32 -2.79
CA CYS A 357 -14.73 -13.97 -3.01
C CYS A 357 -14.69 -15.46 -2.63
N GLY A 358 -15.53 -15.86 -1.68
CA GLY A 358 -15.74 -17.24 -1.25
C GLY A 358 -16.83 -18.01 -2.01
N LEU A 359 -17.51 -17.39 -3.00
CA LEU A 359 -18.54 -18.05 -3.79
C LEU A 359 -17.95 -19.17 -4.65
N LYS A 360 -18.60 -20.33 -4.64
CA LYS A 360 -18.29 -21.45 -5.53
C LYS A 360 -18.82 -21.18 -6.94
N GLU A 361 -18.40 -21.98 -7.92
CA GLU A 361 -18.76 -21.79 -9.33
C GLU A 361 -20.27 -21.82 -9.56
N ASN A 362 -20.99 -22.77 -8.93
CA ASN A 362 -22.45 -22.83 -9.00
C ASN A 362 -23.12 -21.55 -8.48
N GLU A 363 -22.60 -20.99 -7.40
CA GLU A 363 -23.11 -19.76 -6.80
C GLU A 363 -22.79 -18.52 -7.66
N LEU A 364 -21.62 -18.50 -8.31
CA LEU A 364 -21.27 -17.46 -9.28
C LEU A 364 -22.17 -17.52 -10.52
N CYS A 365 -22.46 -18.71 -11.04
CA CYS A 365 -23.40 -18.90 -12.14
C CYS A 365 -24.83 -18.49 -11.74
N GLN A 366 -25.27 -18.82 -10.53
CA GLN A 366 -26.55 -18.35 -9.99
C GLN A 366 -26.59 -16.82 -9.87
N LEU A 367 -25.52 -16.21 -9.34
CA LEU A 367 -25.40 -14.76 -9.24
C LEU A 367 -25.47 -14.10 -10.62
N LEU A 368 -24.73 -14.61 -11.61
CA LEU A 368 -24.79 -14.10 -12.99
C LEU A 368 -26.22 -14.20 -13.56
N ARG A 369 -26.93 -15.31 -13.32
CA ARG A 369 -28.33 -15.47 -13.72
C ARG A 369 -29.25 -14.46 -13.04
N HIS A 370 -29.13 -14.28 -11.71
CA HIS A 370 -29.92 -13.29 -10.99
C HIS A 370 -29.69 -11.88 -11.54
N LEU A 371 -28.42 -11.47 -11.70
CA LEU A 371 -28.08 -10.17 -12.25
C LEU A 371 -28.59 -10.00 -13.68
N HIS A 372 -28.48 -11.05 -14.51
CA HIS A 372 -28.97 -11.00 -15.88
C HIS A 372 -30.50 -10.86 -15.93
N ASN A 373 -31.24 -11.67 -15.16
CA ASN A 373 -32.70 -11.63 -15.06
C ASN A 373 -33.20 -10.29 -14.51
N ASP A 374 -32.43 -9.67 -13.62
CA ASP A 374 -32.71 -8.34 -13.10
C ASP A 374 -32.47 -7.23 -14.13
N GLY A 375 -31.94 -7.55 -15.32
CA GLY A 375 -31.61 -6.61 -16.38
C GLY A 375 -30.31 -5.85 -16.15
N ILE A 376 -29.49 -6.26 -15.18
CA ILE A 376 -28.21 -5.62 -14.85
C ILE A 376 -27.17 -6.05 -15.88
N ARG A 377 -26.39 -5.10 -16.39
CA ARG A 377 -25.29 -5.36 -17.34
C ARG A 377 -24.04 -4.58 -16.98
N THR A 378 -22.91 -5.07 -17.47
CA THR A 378 -21.60 -4.43 -17.39
C THR A 378 -21.19 -3.88 -18.76
N ALA A 379 -20.22 -2.97 -18.83
CA ALA A 379 -19.70 -2.45 -20.10
C ALA A 379 -18.89 -3.47 -20.93
N SER A 380 -18.84 -4.73 -20.49
CA SER A 380 -18.13 -5.82 -21.16
C SER A 380 -18.86 -6.24 -22.44
N ARG A 381 -18.10 -6.63 -23.47
CA ARG A 381 -18.64 -7.19 -24.72
C ARG A 381 -18.54 -8.72 -24.69
N GLY A 382 -19.42 -9.39 -25.43
CA GLY A 382 -19.44 -10.86 -25.54
C GLY A 382 -20.49 -11.50 -24.63
N GLN A 383 -20.19 -12.68 -24.10
CA GLN A 383 -21.14 -13.49 -23.29
C GLN A 383 -21.06 -13.19 -21.79
N THR A 384 -22.16 -13.48 -21.10
CA THR A 384 -22.24 -13.40 -19.63
C THR A 384 -21.37 -14.51 -19.02
N LEU A 385 -20.31 -14.13 -18.30
CA LEU A 385 -19.35 -15.05 -17.69
C LEU A 385 -18.65 -14.39 -16.50
N TYR A 386 -17.93 -15.19 -15.70
CA TYR A 386 -17.04 -14.67 -14.68
C TYR A 386 -15.59 -15.04 -15.01
N ARG A 387 -14.63 -14.21 -14.56
CA ARG A 387 -13.19 -14.52 -14.62
C ARG A 387 -12.59 -14.45 -13.23
N ARG A 388 -11.88 -15.50 -12.82
CA ARG A 388 -11.16 -15.54 -11.55
C ARG A 388 -9.67 -15.33 -11.81
N ASP A 389 -9.10 -14.28 -11.23
CA ASP A 389 -7.67 -14.02 -11.31
C ASP A 389 -6.91 -14.80 -10.21
N SER A 390 -5.61 -15.08 -10.41
CA SER A 390 -4.75 -15.75 -9.42
C SER A 390 -4.70 -15.01 -8.08
N GLY A 391 -4.95 -13.70 -8.09
CA GLY A 391 -4.97 -12.86 -6.89
C GLY A 391 -6.35 -12.60 -6.31
N ARG A 392 -7.12 -13.60 -5.84
CA ARG A 392 -8.36 -13.42 -5.03
C ARG A 392 -9.49 -12.52 -5.62
N HIS A 393 -9.42 -12.12 -6.89
CA HIS A 393 -10.42 -11.29 -7.56
C HIS A 393 -11.32 -12.14 -8.46
N VAL A 394 -12.63 -11.86 -8.45
CA VAL A 394 -13.58 -12.38 -9.43
C VAL A 394 -14.22 -11.21 -10.17
N TRP A 395 -14.10 -11.21 -11.49
CA TRP A 395 -14.71 -10.25 -12.39
C TRP A 395 -16.01 -10.84 -12.91
N LEU A 396 -17.12 -10.10 -12.78
CA LEU A 396 -18.41 -10.50 -13.33
C LEU A 396 -18.65 -9.72 -14.62
N HIS A 397 -18.78 -10.43 -15.73
CA HIS A 397 -19.17 -9.89 -17.02
C HIS A 397 -20.62 -10.27 -17.25
N VAL A 398 -21.53 -9.30 -17.16
CA VAL A 398 -22.97 -9.52 -17.44
C VAL A 398 -23.32 -8.78 -18.72
N THR A 399 -23.71 -9.53 -19.75
CA THR A 399 -24.02 -9.04 -21.09
C THR A 399 -25.43 -9.48 -21.51
N ASP A 400 -25.87 -9.10 -22.71
CA ASP A 400 -27.20 -9.46 -23.20
C ASP A 400 -27.32 -10.94 -23.60
N ASP A 401 -26.20 -11.62 -23.80
CA ASP A 401 -26.16 -13.06 -24.10
C ASP A 401 -25.99 -13.87 -22.80
N LEU A 402 -27.08 -14.49 -22.34
CA LEU A 402 -27.07 -15.42 -21.20
C LEU A 402 -26.91 -16.87 -21.69
N PRO A 403 -25.84 -17.58 -21.35
CA PRO A 403 -25.78 -19.01 -21.61
C PRO A 403 -26.75 -19.79 -20.71
N ASP A 404 -27.29 -20.91 -21.20
CA ASP A 404 -28.15 -21.80 -20.40
C ASP A 404 -27.31 -22.61 -19.42
N PHE A 405 -26.89 -21.97 -18.33
CA PHE A 405 -26.04 -22.56 -17.31
C PHE A 405 -26.66 -23.81 -16.66
N THR A 406 -27.98 -23.96 -16.65
CA THR A 406 -28.66 -25.08 -15.98
C THR A 406 -28.71 -26.29 -16.89
N ARG A 407 -29.13 -26.15 -18.17
CA ARG A 407 -29.06 -27.27 -19.11
C ARG A 407 -27.63 -27.70 -19.39
N ALA A 408 -26.69 -26.76 -19.47
CA ALA A 408 -25.28 -27.06 -19.61
C ALA A 408 -24.76 -27.91 -18.45
N ALA A 409 -24.97 -27.47 -17.20
CA ALA A 409 -24.52 -28.19 -16.01
C ALA A 409 -25.23 -29.55 -15.83
N GLU A 410 -26.53 -29.64 -16.12
CA GLU A 410 -27.28 -30.90 -16.08
C GLU A 410 -26.88 -31.86 -17.20
N ALA A 411 -26.57 -31.36 -18.39
CA ALA A 411 -26.06 -32.15 -19.51
C ALA A 411 -24.67 -32.69 -19.18
N VAL A 412 -23.75 -31.84 -18.69
CA VAL A 412 -22.42 -32.26 -18.23
C VAL A 412 -22.55 -33.29 -17.10
N SER A 413 -23.39 -33.04 -16.09
CA SER A 413 -23.59 -33.98 -14.97
C SER A 413 -24.11 -35.34 -15.43
N ARG A 414 -25.05 -35.36 -16.40
CA ARG A 414 -25.52 -36.62 -17.02
C ARG A 414 -24.41 -37.34 -17.78
N ILE A 415 -23.59 -36.60 -18.52
CA ILE A 415 -22.44 -37.15 -19.25
C ILE A 415 -21.43 -37.74 -18.26
N LEU A 416 -21.13 -37.05 -17.16
CA LEU A 416 -20.23 -37.56 -16.11
C LEU A 416 -20.78 -38.84 -15.45
N ALA A 417 -22.08 -38.88 -15.13
CA ALA A 417 -22.72 -40.08 -14.58
C ALA A 417 -22.72 -41.27 -15.57
N GLN A 418 -22.90 -40.99 -16.87
CA GLN A 418 -22.80 -42.00 -17.92
C GLN A 418 -21.37 -42.53 -18.04
N LEU A 419 -20.36 -41.66 -17.99
CA LEU A 419 -18.94 -42.06 -18.04
C LEU A 419 -18.54 -42.98 -16.88
N GLN A 420 -19.09 -42.73 -15.68
CA GLN A 420 -18.84 -43.56 -14.49
C GLN A 420 -19.50 -44.94 -14.54
N SER A 421 -20.58 -45.10 -15.33
CA SER A 421 -21.38 -46.33 -15.38
C SER A 421 -21.13 -47.19 -16.65
N SER A 422 -20.43 -46.66 -17.65
CA SER A 422 -20.19 -47.35 -18.93
C SER A 422 -19.04 -48.37 -18.86
N SER A 423 -19.11 -49.44 -19.65
CA SER A 423 -18.00 -50.39 -19.82
C SER A 423 -16.89 -49.81 -20.71
N ALA A 424 -15.70 -50.43 -20.74
CA ALA A 424 -14.60 -49.99 -21.61
C ALA A 424 -14.89 -50.19 -23.11
N GLU A 425 -15.59 -51.28 -23.46
CA GLU A 425 -15.94 -51.58 -24.86
C GLU A 425 -17.00 -50.62 -25.42
N ASP A 426 -17.88 -50.09 -24.56
CA ASP A 426 -18.91 -49.11 -24.95
C ASP A 426 -18.36 -47.69 -25.16
N PHE A 427 -17.20 -47.36 -24.58
CA PHE A 427 -16.68 -46.00 -24.54
C PHE A 427 -16.17 -45.52 -25.91
N GLU A 428 -15.42 -46.33 -26.64
CA GLU A 428 -14.88 -45.95 -27.97
C GLU A 428 -16.00 -45.65 -28.97
N ALA A 429 -17.08 -46.44 -28.95
CA ALA A 429 -18.23 -46.23 -29.82
C ALA A 429 -19.01 -44.94 -29.46
N GLN A 430 -19.05 -44.58 -28.18
CA GLN A 430 -19.77 -43.39 -27.68
C GLN A 430 -18.95 -42.10 -27.78
N TRP A 431 -17.64 -42.17 -27.98
CA TRP A 431 -16.74 -41.01 -27.95
C TRP A 431 -17.16 -39.84 -28.86
N PRO A 432 -17.48 -40.03 -30.15
CA PRO A 432 -17.87 -38.90 -31.01
C PRO A 432 -19.16 -38.23 -30.54
N GLY A 433 -20.09 -39.02 -29.98
CA GLY A 433 -21.34 -38.52 -29.40
C GLY A 433 -21.07 -37.72 -28.13
N LEU A 434 -20.24 -38.24 -27.23
CA LEU A 434 -19.85 -37.57 -25.99
C LEU A 434 -19.17 -36.23 -26.24
N VAL A 435 -18.23 -36.18 -27.19
CA VAL A 435 -17.54 -34.94 -27.54
C VAL A 435 -18.52 -33.89 -28.05
N ARG A 436 -19.45 -34.31 -28.90
CA ARG A 436 -20.50 -33.43 -29.44
C ARG A 436 -21.42 -32.94 -28.32
N SER A 437 -21.86 -33.83 -27.43
CA SER A 437 -22.71 -33.46 -26.28
C SER A 437 -22.01 -32.54 -25.28
N MET A 438 -20.72 -32.74 -25.00
CA MET A 438 -19.92 -31.82 -24.17
C MET A 438 -19.73 -30.46 -24.85
N GLN A 439 -19.57 -30.42 -26.17
CA GLN A 439 -19.49 -29.17 -26.95
C GLN A 439 -20.83 -28.43 -26.98
N ASP A 440 -21.93 -29.14 -27.22
CA ASP A 440 -23.30 -28.61 -27.21
C ASP A 440 -23.68 -28.08 -25.81
N ALA A 441 -23.19 -28.74 -24.76
CA ALA A 441 -23.32 -28.31 -23.37
C ALA A 441 -22.34 -27.20 -22.96
N GLN A 442 -21.45 -26.75 -23.87
CA GLN A 442 -20.44 -25.74 -23.62
C GLN A 442 -19.53 -26.06 -22.41
N ALA A 443 -19.16 -27.33 -22.26
CA ALA A 443 -18.31 -27.81 -21.17
C ALA A 443 -16.97 -27.05 -21.10
N THR A 444 -16.64 -26.56 -19.90
CA THR A 444 -15.40 -25.85 -19.57
C THR A 444 -14.21 -26.80 -19.50
N ALA A 445 -12.99 -26.27 -19.55
CA ALA A 445 -11.77 -27.06 -19.32
C ALA A 445 -11.83 -27.89 -18.03
N ARG A 446 -12.47 -27.36 -16.98
CA ARG A 446 -12.69 -28.09 -15.72
C ARG A 446 -13.62 -29.28 -15.92
N ASP A 447 -14.73 -29.11 -16.62
CA ASP A 447 -15.69 -30.19 -16.89
C ASP A 447 -15.01 -31.35 -17.65
N TRP A 448 -14.11 -31.02 -18.58
CA TRP A 448 -13.30 -32.01 -19.30
C TRP A 448 -12.29 -32.72 -18.38
N ARG A 449 -11.66 -32.01 -17.44
CA ARG A 449 -10.80 -32.63 -16.42
C ARG A 449 -11.61 -33.59 -15.54
N GLU A 450 -12.81 -33.20 -15.13
CA GLU A 450 -13.70 -34.06 -14.33
C GLU A 450 -14.17 -35.30 -15.10
N ALA A 451 -14.49 -35.15 -16.39
CA ALA A 451 -14.82 -36.27 -17.27
C ALA A 451 -13.65 -37.27 -17.39
N MET A 452 -12.43 -36.76 -17.55
CA MET A 452 -11.22 -37.58 -17.54
C MET A 452 -11.00 -38.27 -16.19
N LEU A 453 -11.23 -37.59 -15.06
CA LEU A 453 -11.11 -38.21 -13.73
C LEU A 453 -12.15 -39.32 -13.49
N CYS A 454 -13.30 -39.29 -14.17
CA CYS A 454 -14.27 -40.38 -14.13
C CYS A 454 -13.76 -41.65 -14.84
N ARG A 455 -12.87 -41.50 -15.84
CA ARG A 455 -12.25 -42.61 -16.58
C ARG A 455 -10.75 -42.34 -16.85
N PRO A 456 -9.89 -42.46 -15.83
CA PRO A 456 -8.50 -42.03 -15.89
C PRO A 456 -7.60 -42.88 -16.80
N LEU A 457 -8.08 -44.04 -17.28
CA LEU A 457 -7.36 -44.93 -18.18
C LEU A 457 -7.58 -44.60 -19.66
N GLU A 458 -8.57 -43.76 -19.99
CA GLU A 458 -8.94 -43.46 -21.37
C GLU A 458 -8.07 -42.33 -21.95
N ALA A 459 -7.14 -42.70 -22.83
CA ALA A 459 -6.18 -41.78 -23.44
C ALA A 459 -6.84 -40.60 -24.17
N MET A 460 -7.98 -40.84 -24.83
CA MET A 460 -8.70 -39.85 -25.61
C MET A 460 -9.31 -38.73 -24.75
N LEU A 461 -9.79 -39.06 -23.54
CA LEU A 461 -10.27 -38.06 -22.58
C LEU A 461 -9.15 -37.17 -22.08
N ALA A 462 -8.00 -37.77 -21.76
CA ALA A 462 -6.83 -37.02 -21.30
C ALA A 462 -6.27 -36.09 -22.38
N PHE A 463 -6.25 -36.53 -23.65
CA PHE A 463 -5.89 -35.68 -24.78
C PHE A 463 -6.84 -34.49 -24.94
N GLU A 464 -8.16 -34.74 -24.98
CA GLU A 464 -9.14 -33.67 -25.17
C GLU A 464 -9.14 -32.67 -24.00
N ALA A 465 -9.06 -33.17 -22.75
CA ALA A 465 -8.97 -32.33 -21.56
C ALA A 465 -7.71 -31.44 -21.57
N ALA A 466 -6.58 -31.97 -22.04
CA ALA A 466 -5.35 -31.20 -22.22
C ALA A 466 -5.55 -30.08 -23.25
N GLN A 467 -6.10 -30.38 -24.44
CA GLN A 467 -6.33 -29.39 -25.49
C GLN A 467 -7.30 -28.28 -25.05
N ARG A 468 -8.39 -28.65 -24.36
CA ARG A 468 -9.38 -27.70 -23.85
C ARG A 468 -8.79 -26.78 -22.79
N SER A 469 -8.04 -27.35 -21.85
CA SER A 469 -7.31 -26.60 -20.83
C SER A 469 -6.31 -25.60 -21.45
N LEU A 470 -5.56 -25.99 -22.47
CA LEU A 470 -4.63 -25.07 -23.13
C LEU A 470 -5.32 -23.99 -23.96
N LYS A 471 -6.45 -24.32 -24.60
CA LYS A 471 -7.22 -23.35 -25.37
C LYS A 471 -7.85 -22.28 -24.46
N GLU A 472 -8.35 -22.68 -23.30
CA GLU A 472 -9.03 -21.79 -22.35
C GLU A 472 -8.04 -21.03 -21.46
N ASP A 473 -7.11 -21.74 -20.82
CA ASP A 473 -6.23 -21.20 -19.77
C ASP A 473 -4.83 -20.84 -20.27
N LYS A 474 -4.40 -21.35 -21.44
CA LYS A 474 -3.02 -21.27 -21.99
C LYS A 474 -1.93 -21.95 -21.14
N LYS A 475 -2.29 -22.51 -20.00
CA LYS A 475 -1.41 -23.19 -19.04
C LYS A 475 -2.20 -24.23 -18.26
N PHE A 476 -1.51 -25.18 -17.64
CA PHE A 476 -2.11 -26.04 -16.64
C PHE A 476 -2.00 -25.40 -15.25
N LYS A 477 -3.06 -25.52 -14.45
CA LYS A 477 -3.13 -24.90 -13.13
C LYS A 477 -3.44 -25.94 -12.07
N ILE A 478 -2.65 -25.94 -11.00
CA ILE A 478 -2.80 -26.82 -9.84
C ILE A 478 -3.10 -25.95 -8.62
N THR A 479 -4.28 -26.15 -8.02
CA THR A 479 -4.70 -25.48 -6.79
C THR A 479 -5.20 -26.43 -5.71
N SER A 480 -5.32 -27.71 -6.06
CA SER A 480 -5.82 -28.78 -5.20
C SER A 480 -5.06 -30.09 -5.50
N SER A 481 -5.05 -31.04 -4.57
CA SER A 481 -4.54 -32.40 -4.84
C SER A 481 -5.28 -33.09 -6.00
N ARG A 482 -6.57 -32.79 -6.19
CA ARG A 482 -7.36 -33.28 -7.33
C ARG A 482 -6.85 -32.74 -8.67
N ASP A 483 -6.41 -31.47 -8.69
CA ASP A 483 -5.81 -30.88 -9.89
C ASP A 483 -4.46 -31.54 -10.21
N VAL A 484 -3.67 -31.93 -9.20
CA VAL A 484 -2.40 -32.66 -9.38
C VAL A 484 -2.63 -33.95 -10.16
N ASP A 485 -3.62 -34.73 -9.74
CA ASP A 485 -3.95 -36.01 -10.40
C ASP A 485 -4.47 -35.78 -11.83
N ALA A 486 -5.31 -34.77 -12.04
CA ALA A 486 -5.80 -34.43 -13.37
C ALA A 486 -4.66 -33.99 -14.31
N VAL A 487 -3.81 -33.07 -13.87
CA VAL A 487 -2.69 -32.58 -14.67
C VAL A 487 -1.67 -33.68 -14.96
N GLY A 488 -1.41 -34.58 -14.00
CA GLY A 488 -0.55 -35.75 -14.21
C GLY A 488 -1.04 -36.70 -15.32
N LEU A 489 -2.35 -36.77 -15.56
CA LEU A 489 -2.94 -37.54 -16.67
C LEU A 489 -2.90 -36.79 -18.00
N MET A 490 -3.02 -35.47 -17.99
CA MET A 490 -3.02 -34.62 -19.21
C MET A 490 -1.62 -34.37 -19.78
N LEU A 491 -0.60 -34.28 -18.92
CA LEU A 491 0.77 -33.90 -19.29
C LEU A 491 1.43 -34.74 -20.39
N PRO A 492 1.24 -36.07 -20.48
CA PRO A 492 1.76 -36.86 -21.60
C PRO A 492 1.35 -36.33 -22.99
N TYR A 493 0.22 -35.63 -23.09
CA TYR A 493 -0.32 -35.08 -24.35
C TYR A 493 0.08 -33.62 -24.62
N ALA A 494 0.66 -32.95 -23.62
CA ALA A 494 1.16 -31.58 -23.73
C ALA A 494 2.34 -31.35 -22.77
N PRO A 495 3.49 -32.01 -23.01
CA PRO A 495 4.60 -32.00 -22.06
C PRO A 495 5.24 -30.62 -21.90
N ASP A 496 5.18 -29.77 -22.92
CA ASP A 496 5.78 -28.43 -22.93
C ASP A 496 4.82 -27.33 -22.42
N ALA A 497 3.62 -27.71 -21.98
CA ALA A 497 2.65 -26.77 -21.43
C ALA A 497 3.21 -26.01 -20.21
N PRO A 498 3.02 -24.68 -20.11
CA PRO A 498 3.34 -23.98 -18.88
C PRO A 498 2.50 -24.51 -17.72
N LEU A 499 3.13 -24.74 -16.57
CA LEU A 499 2.50 -25.24 -15.37
C LEU A 499 2.54 -24.19 -14.27
N GLU A 500 1.39 -23.86 -13.70
CA GLU A 500 1.26 -22.97 -12.55
C GLU A 500 0.72 -23.75 -11.35
N VAL A 501 1.51 -23.80 -10.29
CA VAL A 501 1.20 -24.52 -9.05
C VAL A 501 1.03 -23.50 -7.94
N VAL A 502 -0.19 -23.39 -7.41
CA VAL A 502 -0.56 -22.48 -6.32
C VAL A 502 -1.33 -23.26 -5.26
N THR A 503 -0.59 -23.99 -4.42
CA THR A 503 -1.18 -24.87 -3.40
C THR A 503 -0.22 -25.08 -2.20
N LEU A 504 -0.67 -25.76 -1.15
CA LEU A 504 0.17 -26.23 -0.05
C LEU A 504 1.07 -27.39 -0.48
N PRO A 505 2.30 -27.53 0.06
CA PRO A 505 3.19 -28.64 -0.27
C PRO A 505 2.56 -30.03 -0.07
N GLN A 506 1.70 -30.17 0.94
CA GLN A 506 1.03 -31.43 1.28
C GLN A 506 0.16 -31.96 0.14
N GLU A 507 -0.46 -31.07 -0.62
CA GLU A 507 -1.37 -31.44 -1.71
C GLU A 507 -0.63 -31.97 -2.93
N LEU A 508 0.68 -31.71 -3.03
CA LEU A 508 1.55 -32.24 -4.07
C LEU A 508 2.08 -33.65 -3.73
N ARG A 509 1.89 -34.15 -2.50
CA ARG A 509 2.37 -35.47 -2.08
C ARG A 509 1.45 -36.59 -2.55
N THR A 510 1.11 -36.59 -3.83
CA THR A 510 0.28 -37.61 -4.49
C THR A 510 1.07 -38.34 -5.57
N ALA A 511 0.55 -39.49 -6.01
CA ALA A 511 1.11 -40.20 -7.17
C ALA A 511 1.01 -39.36 -8.46
N GLY A 512 0.04 -38.42 -8.54
CA GLY A 512 -0.09 -37.48 -9.65
C GLY A 512 1.12 -36.58 -9.81
N TRP A 513 1.74 -36.14 -8.71
CA TRP A 513 2.94 -35.31 -8.77
C TRP A 513 4.12 -36.04 -9.40
N GLN A 514 4.32 -37.32 -9.05
CA GLN A 514 5.37 -38.13 -9.67
C GLN A 514 5.18 -38.26 -11.20
N LYS A 515 3.93 -38.36 -11.66
CA LYS A 515 3.62 -38.34 -13.10
C LYS A 515 3.94 -36.97 -13.72
N ILE A 516 3.60 -35.88 -13.03
CA ILE A 516 3.93 -34.52 -13.49
C ILE A 516 5.44 -34.38 -13.68
N VAL A 517 6.21 -34.74 -12.66
CA VAL A 517 7.68 -34.72 -12.69
C VAL A 517 8.25 -35.57 -13.82
N GLN A 518 7.65 -36.73 -14.10
CA GLN A 518 8.11 -37.63 -15.15
C GLN A 518 7.88 -37.08 -16.57
N HIS A 519 6.75 -36.40 -16.80
CA HIS A 519 6.29 -36.06 -18.15
C HIS A 519 6.46 -34.59 -18.53
N HIS A 520 6.49 -33.68 -17.57
CA HIS A 520 6.60 -32.25 -17.84
C HIS A 520 7.99 -31.88 -18.37
N LYS A 521 8.01 -30.98 -19.36
CA LYS A 521 9.22 -30.47 -20.03
C LYS A 521 9.18 -28.94 -20.21
N GLY A 522 8.05 -28.31 -19.89
CA GLY A 522 7.83 -26.88 -20.03
C GLY A 522 8.22 -26.07 -18.78
N ASP A 523 7.86 -24.78 -18.81
CA ASP A 523 8.10 -23.87 -17.69
C ASP A 523 7.14 -24.14 -16.53
N MET A 524 7.66 -24.09 -15.30
CA MET A 524 6.94 -24.29 -14.05
C MET A 524 7.02 -23.05 -13.17
N HIS A 525 5.87 -22.56 -12.74
CA HIS A 525 5.70 -21.55 -11.70
C HIS A 525 5.24 -22.24 -10.43
N LEU A 526 6.08 -22.25 -9.40
CA LEU A 526 5.84 -22.98 -8.15
C LEU A 526 5.65 -21.98 -7.00
N ASP A 527 4.40 -21.58 -6.72
CA ASP A 527 4.01 -20.77 -5.56
C ASP A 527 3.35 -21.69 -4.53
N LEU A 528 4.17 -22.26 -3.66
CA LEU A 528 3.69 -23.07 -2.55
C LEU A 528 3.19 -22.11 -1.50
N VAL A 529 1.86 -22.03 -1.36
CA VAL A 529 1.14 -21.03 -0.56
C VAL A 529 1.52 -21.16 0.90
N ASP A 530 2.64 -20.58 1.26
CA ASP A 530 3.10 -20.39 2.62
C ASP A 530 3.01 -18.89 2.89
N ASP A 531 1.83 -18.48 3.38
CA ASP A 531 1.66 -17.12 3.89
C ASP A 531 2.60 -17.01 5.10
N CYS A 532 3.27 -15.86 5.30
CA CYS A 532 4.12 -15.66 6.48
C CYS A 532 3.33 -15.74 7.82
N ARG A 533 2.02 -15.98 7.74
CA ARG A 533 1.05 -16.24 8.81
C ARG A 533 0.87 -17.74 9.14
N SER A 534 1.10 -18.64 8.19
CA SER A 534 0.94 -20.08 8.40
C SER A 534 2.12 -20.71 9.14
N GLU A 535 1.84 -21.85 9.78
CA GLU A 535 2.87 -22.74 10.29
C GLU A 535 3.86 -23.09 9.17
N PHE A 536 5.14 -23.20 9.53
CA PHE A 536 6.20 -23.50 8.59
C PHE A 536 5.98 -24.90 7.99
N GLN A 537 5.83 -24.97 6.67
CA GLN A 537 5.61 -26.24 5.96
C GLN A 537 6.73 -26.46 4.94
N PRO A 538 7.72 -27.33 5.25
CA PRO A 538 8.83 -27.59 4.34
C PRO A 538 8.36 -28.29 3.06
N CYS A 539 9.00 -27.91 1.95
CA CYS A 539 8.77 -28.47 0.62
C CYS A 539 10.02 -29.16 0.03
N ASP A 540 11.00 -29.48 0.87
CA ASP A 540 12.25 -30.15 0.49
C ASP A 540 11.99 -31.41 -0.35
N ASP A 541 11.03 -32.25 0.05
CA ASP A 541 10.66 -33.48 -0.65
C ASP A 541 10.07 -33.23 -2.06
N VAL A 542 9.31 -32.15 -2.21
CA VAL A 542 8.77 -31.72 -3.51
C VAL A 542 9.90 -31.29 -4.43
N LEU A 543 10.87 -30.54 -3.92
CA LEU A 543 12.03 -30.09 -4.69
C LEU A 543 12.96 -31.25 -5.06
N GLU A 544 13.24 -32.15 -4.12
CA GLU A 544 14.09 -33.32 -4.35
C GLU A 544 13.51 -34.25 -5.43
N SER A 545 12.18 -34.35 -5.52
CA SER A 545 11.53 -35.13 -6.58
C SER A 545 11.84 -34.62 -7.99
N LEU A 546 12.22 -33.34 -8.15
CA LEU A 546 12.50 -32.70 -9.44
C LEU A 546 13.96 -32.87 -9.90
N LEU A 547 14.84 -33.46 -9.08
CA LEU A 547 16.27 -33.62 -9.37
C LEU A 547 16.56 -34.48 -10.61
N GLY A 548 17.65 -34.17 -11.33
CA GLY A 548 18.10 -34.94 -12.51
C GLY A 548 17.27 -34.74 -13.78
N ARG A 549 16.37 -33.75 -13.79
CA ARG A 549 15.56 -33.35 -14.96
C ARG A 549 16.00 -31.97 -15.44
N ARG A 550 15.67 -31.57 -16.67
CA ARG A 550 16.05 -30.24 -17.21
C ARG A 550 15.51 -29.13 -16.27
N PRO A 551 16.20 -27.99 -16.11
CA PRO A 551 15.74 -26.93 -15.21
C PRO A 551 14.40 -26.37 -15.70
N MET A 552 13.39 -26.42 -14.84
CA MET A 552 11.99 -26.14 -15.22
C MET A 552 11.32 -25.09 -14.34
N ILE A 553 11.91 -24.71 -13.20
CA ILE A 553 11.32 -23.69 -12.35
C ILE A 553 11.70 -22.30 -12.87
N LYS A 554 10.70 -21.49 -13.24
CA LYS A 554 10.85 -20.07 -13.61
C LYS A 554 10.48 -19.13 -12.46
N PHE A 555 9.75 -19.62 -11.47
CA PHE A 555 9.41 -18.87 -10.28
C PHE A 555 9.27 -19.84 -9.12
N PHE A 556 9.86 -19.51 -7.98
CA PHE A 556 9.72 -20.28 -6.76
C PHE A 556 9.29 -19.40 -5.60
N LYS A 557 8.30 -19.87 -4.85
CA LYS A 557 7.97 -19.41 -3.52
C LYS A 557 7.64 -20.60 -2.62
N GLY A 558 8.31 -20.73 -1.49
CA GLY A 558 8.08 -21.83 -0.56
C GLY A 558 9.03 -21.84 0.64
N SER A 559 8.83 -22.84 1.51
CA SER A 559 9.60 -23.04 2.74
C SER A 559 10.58 -24.20 2.60
N ILE A 560 11.85 -23.98 2.94
CA ILE A 560 12.93 -24.99 2.82
C ILE A 560 13.60 -25.17 4.18
N LYS A 561 13.75 -26.43 4.61
CA LYS A 561 14.30 -26.78 5.91
C LYS A 561 15.74 -27.29 5.85
N THR A 562 16.17 -27.83 4.72
CA THR A 562 17.45 -28.55 4.62
C THR A 562 18.34 -28.01 3.52
N PHE A 563 19.65 -28.20 3.69
CA PHE A 563 20.64 -27.90 2.66
C PHE A 563 20.45 -28.75 1.39
N ALA A 564 19.91 -29.97 1.52
CA ALA A 564 19.55 -30.81 0.38
C ALA A 564 18.43 -30.14 -0.45
N GLY A 565 17.42 -29.58 0.21
CA GLY A 565 16.36 -28.79 -0.44
C GLY A 565 16.91 -27.56 -1.17
N ILE A 566 17.88 -26.85 -0.60
CA ILE A 566 18.55 -25.71 -1.27
C ILE A 566 19.32 -26.16 -2.52
N LYS A 567 20.04 -27.27 -2.45
CA LYS A 567 20.71 -27.85 -3.63
C LYS A 567 19.70 -28.26 -4.70
N ALA A 568 18.60 -28.87 -4.31
CA ALA A 568 17.54 -29.25 -5.24
C ALA A 568 16.90 -28.03 -5.91
N LEU A 569 16.62 -26.97 -5.16
CA LEU A 569 16.15 -25.70 -5.74
C LEU A 569 17.18 -25.11 -6.70
N ALA A 570 18.46 -25.11 -6.32
CA ALA A 570 19.51 -24.55 -7.16
C ALA A 570 19.64 -25.23 -8.53
N GLU A 571 19.54 -26.56 -8.55
CA GLU A 571 19.59 -27.36 -9.77
C GLU A 571 18.34 -27.14 -10.64
N THR A 572 17.15 -27.14 -10.02
CA THR A 572 15.86 -27.12 -10.73
C THR A 572 15.42 -25.72 -11.15
N ALA A 573 15.92 -24.68 -10.48
CA ALA A 573 15.60 -23.27 -10.71
C ALA A 573 16.79 -22.46 -11.25
N ALA A 574 17.75 -23.11 -11.92
CA ALA A 574 19.00 -22.50 -12.39
C ALA A 574 18.80 -21.22 -13.24
N ASP A 575 17.69 -21.12 -13.98
CA ASP A 575 17.33 -19.97 -14.81
C ASP A 575 16.09 -19.21 -14.29
N ALA A 576 15.73 -19.38 -13.01
CA ALA A 576 14.60 -18.69 -12.41
C ALA A 576 14.94 -17.20 -12.17
N PRO A 577 14.19 -16.24 -12.74
CA PRO A 577 14.37 -14.82 -12.45
C PRO A 577 14.13 -14.45 -10.98
N SER A 578 13.23 -15.14 -10.29
CA SER A 578 12.80 -14.77 -8.93
C SER A 578 12.64 -15.96 -8.00
N LEU A 579 13.24 -15.87 -6.82
CA LEU A 579 13.17 -16.87 -5.75
C LEU A 579 12.73 -16.21 -4.43
N TYR A 580 11.70 -16.78 -3.80
CA TYR A 580 11.18 -16.40 -2.50
C TYR A 580 11.30 -17.59 -1.56
N ILE A 581 12.24 -17.55 -0.62
CA ILE A 581 12.58 -18.70 0.21
C ILE A 581 12.33 -18.34 1.67
N ARG A 582 11.50 -19.13 2.35
CA ARG A 582 11.36 -19.05 3.80
C ARG A 582 12.19 -20.16 4.45
N LEU A 583 12.95 -19.78 5.48
CA LEU A 583 13.81 -20.67 6.23
C LEU A 583 13.30 -20.80 7.66
N GLU A 584 13.49 -21.97 8.27
CA GLU A 584 13.27 -22.19 9.70
C GLU A 584 14.55 -21.93 10.49
N ASP A 585 15.68 -22.41 9.97
CA ASP A 585 17.03 -22.28 10.54
C ASP A 585 18.02 -21.71 9.51
N PRO A 586 19.18 -21.18 9.94
CA PRO A 586 20.26 -20.76 9.03
C PRO A 586 20.75 -21.91 8.13
N LEU A 587 20.62 -21.71 6.83
CA LEU A 587 21.07 -22.66 5.79
C LEU A 587 22.01 -21.96 4.80
N ASP A 588 23.06 -22.66 4.38
CA ASP A 588 23.97 -22.17 3.35
C ASP A 588 23.26 -22.07 2.00
N LEU A 589 23.14 -20.85 1.50
CA LEU A 589 22.50 -20.52 0.22
C LEU A 589 23.50 -20.35 -0.93
N SER A 590 24.79 -20.64 -0.70
CA SER A 590 25.83 -20.62 -1.74
C SER A 590 25.52 -21.46 -2.98
N PRO A 591 24.73 -22.57 -2.94
CA PRO A 591 24.39 -23.31 -4.14
C PRO A 591 23.46 -22.55 -5.10
N LEU A 592 22.73 -21.53 -4.64
CA LEU A 592 21.69 -20.87 -5.44
C LEU A 592 22.28 -20.22 -6.71
N PRO A 593 21.50 -20.18 -7.82
CA PRO A 593 22.01 -19.75 -9.11
C PRO A 593 22.34 -18.26 -9.11
N SER A 594 23.57 -17.93 -9.51
CA SER A 594 24.06 -16.56 -9.68
C SER A 594 23.32 -15.74 -10.75
N LYS A 595 22.54 -16.41 -11.62
CA LYS A 595 21.71 -15.79 -12.64
C LYS A 595 20.36 -15.30 -12.12
N CYS A 596 19.98 -15.65 -10.88
CA CYS A 596 18.76 -15.14 -10.26
C CYS A 596 18.81 -13.61 -10.24
N ARG A 597 17.73 -12.93 -10.66
CA ARG A 597 17.65 -11.46 -10.64
C ARG A 597 17.09 -10.94 -9.33
N TYR A 598 16.26 -11.75 -8.68
CA TYR A 598 15.53 -11.35 -7.48
C TYR A 598 15.53 -12.48 -6.46
N LEU A 599 16.22 -12.28 -5.34
CA LEU A 599 16.25 -13.20 -4.21
C LEU A 599 15.65 -12.52 -2.98
N ARG A 600 14.58 -13.09 -2.44
CA ARG A 600 13.99 -12.67 -1.16
C ARG A 600 13.97 -13.83 -0.18
N ILE A 601 14.55 -13.60 1.00
CA ILE A 601 14.68 -14.57 2.08
C ILE A 601 13.81 -14.14 3.26
N TYR A 602 13.02 -15.06 3.78
CA TYR A 602 12.18 -14.88 4.97
C TYR A 602 12.74 -15.73 6.11
N VAL A 603 13.05 -15.12 7.24
CA VAL A 603 13.66 -15.81 8.39
C VAL A 603 12.95 -15.43 9.69
N PRO A 604 12.74 -16.35 10.63
CA PRO A 604 12.38 -15.98 12.00
C PRO A 604 13.55 -15.27 12.68
N VAL A 605 13.28 -14.60 13.81
CA VAL A 605 14.33 -14.08 14.69
C VAL A 605 15.13 -15.27 15.25
N LEU A 606 16.45 -15.25 15.07
CA LEU A 606 17.34 -16.30 15.54
C LEU A 606 17.52 -16.23 17.06
N SER A 607 17.71 -17.41 17.68
CA SER A 607 18.23 -17.49 19.05
C SER A 607 19.72 -17.13 19.06
N SER A 608 20.22 -16.56 20.16
CA SER A 608 21.58 -16.03 20.31
C SER A 608 22.74 -17.04 20.10
N THR A 609 22.44 -18.32 19.87
CA THR A 609 23.39 -19.40 19.60
C THR A 609 23.47 -19.80 18.11
N ALA A 610 22.76 -19.11 17.22
CA ALA A 610 22.73 -19.45 15.80
C ALA A 610 24.07 -19.15 15.10
N THR A 611 24.50 -20.07 14.25
CA THR A 611 25.72 -19.90 13.43
C THR A 611 25.44 -18.90 12.31
N ALA A 612 26.37 -17.96 12.08
CA ALA A 612 26.26 -17.00 10.98
C ALA A 612 26.37 -17.70 9.62
N VAL A 613 25.46 -17.39 8.70
CA VAL A 613 25.40 -17.92 7.35
C VAL A 613 25.18 -16.78 6.36
N SER A 614 26.25 -16.35 5.71
CA SER A 614 26.21 -15.22 4.78
C SER A 614 25.35 -15.51 3.56
N LEU A 615 24.51 -14.54 3.18
CA LEU A 615 23.74 -14.57 1.94
C LEU A 615 24.64 -14.34 0.71
N PRO A 616 24.24 -14.81 -0.49
CA PRO A 616 25.00 -14.60 -1.71
C PRO A 616 25.10 -13.11 -2.08
N GLU A 617 26.23 -12.71 -2.64
CA GLU A 617 26.51 -11.33 -3.06
C GLU A 617 25.66 -10.88 -4.25
N ARG A 618 25.30 -11.81 -5.15
CA ARG A 618 24.52 -11.54 -6.36
C ARG A 618 23.42 -12.60 -6.56
N PRO A 619 22.16 -12.19 -6.79
CA PRO A 619 21.67 -10.80 -6.75
C PRO A 619 21.68 -10.24 -5.31
N SER A 620 21.74 -8.92 -5.15
CA SER A 620 21.66 -8.30 -3.82
C SER A 620 20.40 -8.80 -3.09
N PRO A 621 20.54 -9.45 -1.92
CA PRO A 621 19.44 -10.17 -1.31
C PRO A 621 18.46 -9.20 -0.63
N HIS A 622 17.17 -9.54 -0.67
CA HIS A 622 16.15 -8.91 0.17
C HIS A 622 15.93 -9.79 1.40
N LEU A 623 16.13 -9.26 2.60
CA LEU A 623 15.91 -10.00 3.84
C LEU A 623 14.59 -9.55 4.47
N THR A 624 13.77 -10.49 4.90
CA THR A 624 12.54 -10.22 5.67
C THR A 624 12.57 -11.00 6.97
N VAL A 625 12.69 -10.30 8.11
CA VAL A 625 12.65 -10.88 9.44
C VAL A 625 11.20 -10.99 9.90
N LEU A 626 10.80 -12.19 10.29
CA LEU A 626 9.44 -12.55 10.70
C LEU A 626 9.32 -12.48 12.24
N ARG A 627 8.22 -11.89 12.73
CA ARG A 627 7.81 -11.94 14.15
C ARG A 627 8.85 -11.35 15.12
N ALA A 628 9.32 -10.13 14.83
CA ALA A 628 10.10 -9.35 15.80
C ALA A 628 9.19 -8.94 16.98
N GLN A 629 9.37 -9.57 18.14
CA GLN A 629 8.60 -9.28 19.37
C GLN A 629 9.13 -8.00 20.05
N ALA A 630 8.30 -7.37 20.89
CA ALA A 630 8.77 -6.27 21.74
C ALA A 630 9.96 -6.74 22.60
N GLY A 631 11.01 -5.92 22.74
CA GLY A 631 12.23 -6.29 23.47
C GLY A 631 13.23 -7.15 22.69
N SER A 632 12.98 -7.45 21.41
CA SER A 632 13.84 -8.36 20.61
C SER A 632 14.76 -7.66 19.61
N TRP A 633 14.93 -6.34 19.70
CA TRP A 633 15.68 -5.57 18.69
C TRP A 633 17.15 -6.01 18.57
N GLU A 634 17.83 -6.42 19.66
CA GLU A 634 19.17 -6.99 19.59
C GLU A 634 19.18 -8.32 18.85
N ALA A 635 18.19 -9.18 19.09
CA ALA A 635 18.06 -10.47 18.42
C ALA A 635 17.74 -10.31 16.92
N VAL A 636 16.95 -9.29 16.57
CA VAL A 636 16.72 -8.90 15.18
C VAL A 636 18.02 -8.42 14.54
N ALA A 637 18.81 -7.57 15.22
CA ALA A 637 20.09 -7.12 14.72
C ALA A 637 21.05 -8.30 14.48
N GLN A 638 21.18 -9.20 15.45
CA GLN A 638 21.99 -10.42 15.32
C GLN A 638 21.51 -11.31 14.17
N THR A 639 20.19 -11.40 13.95
CA THR A 639 19.62 -12.13 12.82
C THR A 639 20.04 -11.50 11.49
N VAL A 640 19.95 -10.17 11.36
CA VAL A 640 20.42 -9.47 10.16
C VAL A 640 21.92 -9.72 9.96
N LEU A 641 22.74 -9.51 10.98
CA LEU A 641 24.19 -9.71 10.90
C LEU A 641 24.58 -11.14 10.53
N ALA A 642 23.88 -12.14 11.07
CA ALA A 642 24.11 -13.54 10.76
C ALA A 642 23.91 -13.85 9.27
N TYR A 643 23.00 -13.14 8.59
CA TYR A 643 22.71 -13.29 7.17
C TYR A 643 23.38 -12.23 6.28
N ALA A 644 24.31 -11.44 6.81
CA ALA A 644 24.95 -10.38 6.04
C ALA A 644 25.68 -10.94 4.81
N PRO A 645 25.43 -10.42 3.59
CA PRO A 645 26.25 -10.75 2.45
C PRO A 645 27.68 -10.23 2.66
N PRO A 646 28.68 -10.73 1.92
CA PRO A 646 30.08 -10.30 2.08
C PRO A 646 30.30 -8.78 1.98
N SER A 647 29.56 -8.07 1.12
CA SER A 647 29.60 -6.60 1.02
C SER A 647 28.87 -5.86 2.14
N LYS A 648 28.16 -6.59 3.01
CA LYS A 648 27.22 -6.06 4.01
C LYS A 648 26.09 -5.21 3.42
N CYS A 649 25.86 -5.31 2.10
CA CYS A 649 24.87 -4.52 1.39
C CYS A 649 23.66 -5.38 0.98
N TYR A 650 22.49 -5.06 1.51
CA TYR A 650 21.22 -5.65 1.12
C TYR A 650 20.53 -4.83 0.05
N ALA A 651 19.71 -5.48 -0.77
CA ALA A 651 18.77 -4.73 -1.61
C ALA A 651 17.70 -4.03 -0.76
N ASP A 652 17.19 -4.73 0.26
CA ASP A 652 16.15 -4.26 1.16
C ASP A 652 16.16 -5.13 2.44
N ILE A 653 15.86 -4.53 3.58
CA ILE A 653 15.63 -5.25 4.84
C ILE A 653 14.25 -4.87 5.35
N ALA A 654 13.41 -5.86 5.62
CA ALA A 654 12.06 -5.63 6.10
C ALA A 654 11.77 -6.45 7.37
N LEU A 655 10.98 -5.87 8.27
CA LEU A 655 10.39 -6.52 9.42
C LEU A 655 8.91 -6.75 9.11
N TYR A 656 8.47 -8.01 9.15
CA TYR A 656 7.07 -8.35 8.95
C TYR A 656 6.34 -8.43 10.28
N ARG A 657 5.38 -7.52 10.48
CA ARG A 657 4.61 -7.31 11.73
C ARG A 657 5.52 -7.21 12.97
N PRO A 658 6.43 -6.23 13.02
CA PRO A 658 7.20 -6.01 14.23
C PRO A 658 6.29 -5.47 15.33
N GLU A 659 6.58 -5.89 16.56
CA GLU A 659 6.05 -5.33 17.80
C GLU A 659 7.09 -4.42 18.48
N LEU A 660 8.12 -4.01 17.73
CA LEU A 660 9.17 -3.10 18.21
C LEU A 660 8.61 -1.70 18.41
N SER A 661 9.04 -1.01 19.47
CA SER A 661 8.77 0.42 19.66
C SER A 661 9.65 1.28 18.74
N GLU A 662 9.31 2.56 18.58
CA GLU A 662 10.12 3.49 17.78
C GLU A 662 11.54 3.63 18.33
N GLU A 663 11.72 3.62 19.66
CA GLU A 663 13.04 3.66 20.29
C GLU A 663 13.86 2.39 20.01
N GLU A 664 13.20 1.23 19.97
CA GLU A 664 13.84 -0.05 19.62
C GLU A 664 14.24 -0.08 18.15
N GLU A 665 13.40 0.46 17.25
CA GLU A 665 13.74 0.62 15.84
C GLU A 665 14.94 1.56 15.65
N GLN A 666 15.01 2.67 16.39
CA GLN A 666 16.17 3.59 16.34
C GLN A 666 17.46 2.91 16.82
N ARG A 667 17.40 2.15 17.92
CA ARG A 667 18.55 1.38 18.43
C ARG A 667 18.99 0.29 17.45
N LEU A 668 18.03 -0.40 16.83
CA LEU A 668 18.30 -1.39 15.79
C LEU A 668 19.02 -0.76 14.60
N LEU A 669 18.55 0.38 14.10
CA LEU A 669 19.18 1.10 12.99
C LEU A 669 20.60 1.54 13.35
N ALA A 670 20.80 2.12 14.54
CA ALA A 670 22.11 2.56 15.01
C ALA A 670 23.11 1.40 15.09
N LEU A 671 22.71 0.27 15.68
CA LEU A 671 23.57 -0.91 15.79
C LEU A 671 23.93 -1.50 14.42
N LEU A 672 22.95 -1.62 13.52
CA LEU A 672 23.21 -2.13 12.17
C LEU A 672 24.13 -1.20 11.37
N GLN A 673 24.00 0.12 11.56
CA GLN A 673 24.87 1.11 10.93
C GLN A 673 26.30 1.06 11.51
N GLU A 674 26.47 0.94 12.82
CA GLU A 674 27.78 0.73 13.47
C GLU A 674 28.48 -0.53 12.95
N GLU A 675 27.72 -1.60 12.72
CA GLU A 675 28.22 -2.85 12.15
C GLU A 675 28.45 -2.79 10.62
N GLY A 676 28.19 -1.64 9.99
CA GLY A 676 28.42 -1.38 8.58
C GLY A 676 27.45 -2.07 7.62
N ILE A 677 26.24 -2.43 8.09
CA ILE A 677 25.15 -2.91 7.23
C ILE A 677 24.58 -1.74 6.42
N ARG A 678 24.28 -1.98 5.15
CA ARG A 678 23.73 -0.98 4.22
C ARG A 678 22.58 -1.54 3.41
N THR A 679 21.70 -0.68 2.93
CA THR A 679 20.69 -1.01 1.93
C THR A 679 20.87 -0.20 0.65
N ASN A 680 20.35 -0.69 -0.48
CA ASN A 680 20.45 -0.02 -1.80
C ASN A 680 19.60 1.26 -1.92
N HIS A 681 18.98 1.71 -0.82
CA HIS A 681 18.17 2.92 -0.80
C HIS A 681 19.06 4.15 -0.65
N ALA A 682 18.56 5.30 -1.12
CA ALA A 682 19.25 6.58 -0.97
C ALA A 682 18.63 7.41 0.17
N GLY A 683 19.39 8.38 0.68
CA GLY A 683 18.96 9.32 1.72
C GLY A 683 19.42 8.93 3.12
N THR A 684 18.66 9.28 4.15
CA THR A 684 19.04 9.03 5.55
C THR A 684 18.59 7.67 6.07
N THR A 685 19.34 7.13 7.02
CA THR A 685 18.99 5.92 7.79
C THR A 685 17.68 6.15 8.55
N ARG A 686 16.67 5.32 8.31
CA ARG A 686 15.33 5.45 8.89
C ARG A 686 14.54 4.14 8.80
N CYS A 687 13.46 4.07 9.57
CA CYS A 687 12.46 3.01 9.46
C CYS A 687 11.20 3.57 8.76
N GLU A 688 10.76 2.94 7.67
CA GLU A 688 9.58 3.39 6.90
C GLU A 688 8.56 2.27 6.66
N GLY A 689 7.31 2.61 6.36
CA GLY A 689 6.25 1.62 6.05
C GLY A 689 5.18 1.47 7.14
N GLU A 690 4.18 0.65 6.85
CA GLU A 690 2.98 0.44 7.69
C GLU A 690 3.23 -0.51 8.87
N ARG A 691 2.33 -0.54 9.87
CA ARG A 691 2.39 -1.46 11.02
C ARG A 691 2.63 -2.93 10.67
N ASN A 692 2.16 -3.38 9.51
CA ASN A 692 2.31 -4.79 9.09
C ASN A 692 3.65 -5.10 8.43
N LYS A 693 4.37 -4.10 7.94
CA LYS A 693 5.66 -4.27 7.28
C LYS A 693 6.46 -2.97 7.40
N ARG A 694 7.54 -3.03 8.18
CA ARG A 694 8.50 -1.93 8.35
C ARG A 694 9.74 -2.23 7.51
N CYS A 695 10.25 -1.28 6.75
CA CYS A 695 11.47 -1.39 5.98
C CYS A 695 12.58 -0.60 6.67
N LEU A 696 13.74 -1.21 6.84
CA LEU A 696 14.93 -0.60 7.41
C LEU A 696 15.78 -0.03 6.28
N VAL A 697 15.83 1.29 6.18
CA VAL A 697 16.68 2.03 5.25
C VAL A 697 17.96 2.37 6.01
N ILE A 698 19.11 1.91 5.54
CA ILE A 698 20.40 2.13 6.21
C ILE A 698 21.39 2.61 5.17
N CYS A 699 21.79 3.88 5.31
CA CYS A 699 22.64 4.59 4.37
C CYS A 699 23.96 5.00 5.03
N ASP A 700 24.94 5.40 4.21
CA ASP A 700 26.25 5.86 4.69
C ASP A 700 26.16 7.19 5.47
N ASP A 701 25.04 7.92 5.36
CA ASP A 701 24.82 9.18 6.09
C ASP A 701 24.45 8.90 7.56
N PRO A 702 25.06 9.60 8.54
CA PRO A 702 24.78 9.40 9.96
C PRO A 702 23.32 9.70 10.29
N LEU A 703 22.77 8.96 11.27
CA LEU A 703 21.44 9.20 11.83
C LEU A 703 21.29 10.68 12.21
N THR A 704 20.37 11.39 11.55
CA THR A 704 19.87 12.68 12.05
C THR A 704 19.01 12.37 13.28
N VAL A 705 19.61 12.60 14.44
CA VAL A 705 19.03 12.40 15.78
C VAL A 705 17.83 13.31 16.01
#